data_AF-A0A350Y5D0-F1
#
_entry.id   AF-A0A350Y5D0-F1
#
_cell.length_a   1.000
_cell.length_b   1.000
_cell.length_c   1.000
_cell.angle_alpha   90.00
_cell.angle_beta   90.00
_cell.angle_gamma   90.00
#
_symmetry.space_group_name_H-M   'P 1'
#
loop_
_entity.id
_entity.type
_entity.pdbx_description
1 polymer ?
#
loop_
_entity_poly.entity_id
_entity_poly.type
_entity_poly.pdbx_seq_one_letter_code
_entity_poly.pdbx_strand_id
1 'polypeptide(L)'
;MSGFLTQEDFETIFTSHLKIETYSKSIDSLFSLRSLNKINYKPYYQRNYVWDDHKATYFIESILLGTEIPPLIFFNNGSGIEVIDGRQRFETIKRFKENEFSLTRNGLAALKQIAKATYESLQATSETKSIIDLFLDAKIRIIEFEIVNEPRLNSNLEDKVKKEIFGRYNSGITPLKKPEIDNALYNADSVFQHFKQLVKQDSEFCNMITNLFLPKDSERGSDSGRILQFIRRYLVLYKFPIRYYSWGNNRTETLDKLYEHMVNEVENVDDFCNKFVDKVRLVYRMQQVFKEKKLILKRPAFECLLWALQVLDAEKIALSQVNKPDLIERLGQAISDNNDKFSESLYYSLVQERFSFTAKLFEQEFSVNLRAYVEGDKKTRDELNLIRKSENEDTITKLGELASLRVTKPEPSRNSIDDIARVMDRNMFLVRPSYQRMEVINISKASSIIESILLDISLPPIFIYKRKDGVSEVIDGQQRLLTILGFIGKKYMDESGHQCTSKNSGFALKGLKILKHLNNKTYNDFKNFDPSLQDKILDFELFVVEIQESLNPDFNPVDLFVRLNNKPYPIRENSFEMWNSWVDRNIIETIRENLDKHREWFYIKLVKSRNDRDRMENEELYTSLAYLQYQHLKSKDADKYLYIYNRNDGINVRMGSSHEITRLLQSVFEEEEVKTNFLKSIKNVESFVKKVKLILLDRDVEGGKEELDKFFGDELNLLFKAQKQVRSFRRTKQDFYLLWYLLNPLNLEMVKFHRLSIKQDLQNIFYNLRNTSESLTKDLFVSKVQDFHEKYAINPRETKLSEAEKFEKLKGQGNRCAISGAPLFIGDDIEVDHTTPLSIGGLDSIENLQITHSESNRKKGAKPPF
;
A
#
# COMPACT_ATOMS: atom_id res chain seq x y z
N MET A 1 18.75 -26.29 -9.16
CA MET A 1 17.37 -26.76 -8.90
C MET A 1 16.48 -25.53 -8.83
N SER A 2 15.44 -25.42 -9.66
CA SER A 2 14.58 -24.22 -9.67
C SER A 2 13.88 -24.01 -8.32
N GLY A 3 13.75 -22.75 -7.89
CA GLY A 3 12.96 -22.36 -6.71
C GLY A 3 11.45 -22.55 -6.88
N PHE A 4 10.97 -22.69 -8.11
CA PHE A 4 9.58 -22.98 -8.45
C PHE A 4 9.34 -24.48 -8.60
N LEU A 5 8.08 -24.91 -8.42
CA LEU A 5 7.64 -26.25 -8.79
C LEU A 5 7.82 -26.41 -10.30
N THR A 6 8.41 -27.52 -10.74
CA THR A 6 8.34 -27.90 -12.16
C THR A 6 6.90 -28.29 -12.50
N GLN A 7 6.55 -28.35 -13.79
CA GLN A 7 5.23 -28.80 -14.20
C GLN A 7 4.94 -30.23 -13.70
N GLU A 8 5.91 -31.13 -13.79
CA GLU A 8 5.80 -32.52 -13.28
C GLU A 8 5.66 -32.58 -11.76
N ASP A 9 6.43 -31.78 -11.00
CA ASP A 9 6.24 -31.66 -9.55
C ASP A 9 4.83 -31.18 -9.25
N PHE A 10 4.34 -30.19 -9.99
CA PHE A 10 3.05 -29.58 -9.76
C PHE A 10 1.90 -30.56 -10.00
N GLU A 11 1.87 -31.20 -11.18
CA GLU A 11 0.84 -32.17 -11.57
C GLU A 11 0.82 -33.37 -10.62
N THR A 12 1.99 -33.86 -10.19
CA THR A 12 2.08 -34.97 -9.24
C THR A 12 1.53 -34.56 -7.87
N ILE A 13 1.92 -33.40 -7.33
CA ILE A 13 1.57 -33.01 -5.96
C ILE A 13 0.10 -32.60 -5.83
N PHE A 14 -0.39 -31.75 -6.73
CA PHE A 14 -1.75 -31.20 -6.63
C PHE A 14 -2.82 -32.22 -7.02
N THR A 15 -2.51 -33.13 -7.95
CA THR A 15 -3.48 -34.14 -8.40
C THR A 15 -3.51 -35.36 -7.48
N SER A 16 -2.37 -35.76 -6.91
CA SER A 16 -2.32 -37.01 -6.14
C SER A 16 -2.07 -36.85 -4.64
N HIS A 17 -1.39 -35.80 -4.17
CA HIS A 17 -0.97 -35.69 -2.76
C HIS A 17 -1.77 -34.71 -1.91
N LEU A 18 -2.64 -33.88 -2.51
CA LEU A 18 -3.43 -32.87 -1.81
C LEU A 18 -4.93 -33.19 -1.88
N LYS A 19 -5.58 -33.23 -0.72
CA LYS A 19 -7.04 -33.25 -0.58
C LYS A 19 -7.52 -31.90 -0.13
N ILE A 20 -8.61 -31.44 -0.74
CA ILE A 20 -9.25 -30.17 -0.39
C ILE A 20 -10.56 -30.48 0.31
N GLU A 21 -10.65 -30.09 1.58
CA GLU A 21 -11.87 -30.18 2.37
C GLU A 21 -12.46 -28.79 2.61
N THR A 22 -13.79 -28.71 2.56
CA THR A 22 -14.54 -27.49 2.83
C THR A 22 -15.51 -27.73 3.95
N TYR A 23 -15.40 -26.96 5.03
CA TYR A 23 -16.29 -27.08 6.18
C TYR A 23 -16.44 -25.74 6.91
N SER A 24 -17.36 -25.65 7.86
CA SER A 24 -17.58 -24.46 8.68
C SER A 24 -17.36 -24.75 10.17
N LYS A 25 -16.71 -23.82 10.90
CA LYS A 25 -16.50 -23.89 12.36
C LYS A 25 -16.99 -22.60 13.03
N SER A 26 -17.59 -22.72 14.21
CA SER A 26 -17.93 -21.54 15.03
C SER A 26 -16.64 -20.85 15.52
N ILE A 27 -16.72 -19.54 15.77
CA ILE A 27 -15.62 -18.78 16.37
C ILE A 27 -15.21 -19.39 17.70
N ASP A 28 -16.17 -19.84 18.51
CA ASP A 28 -15.86 -20.48 19.79
C ASP A 28 -14.95 -21.73 19.62
N SER A 29 -15.34 -22.65 18.73
CA SER A 29 -14.58 -23.87 18.46
C SER A 29 -13.21 -23.58 17.83
N LEU A 30 -13.16 -22.66 16.87
CA LEU A 30 -11.95 -22.28 16.15
C LEU A 30 -10.91 -21.59 17.05
N PHE A 31 -11.36 -20.79 18.02
CA PHE A 31 -10.50 -20.05 18.95
C PHE A 31 -10.48 -20.66 20.37
N SER A 32 -10.74 -21.97 20.47
CA SER A 32 -10.49 -22.74 21.69
C SER A 32 -8.98 -22.94 21.91
N LEU A 33 -8.54 -23.11 23.16
CA LEU A 33 -7.11 -23.30 23.49
C LEU A 33 -6.49 -24.48 22.71
N ARG A 34 -7.22 -25.58 22.56
CA ARG A 34 -6.77 -26.76 21.79
C ARG A 34 -6.55 -26.44 20.32
N SER A 35 -7.45 -25.69 19.70
CA SER A 35 -7.33 -25.28 18.30
C SER A 35 -6.18 -24.29 18.10
N LEU A 36 -6.07 -23.28 18.97
CA LEU A 36 -5.02 -22.26 18.89
C LEU A 36 -3.61 -22.85 19.02
N ASN A 37 -3.42 -23.86 19.86
CA ASN A 37 -2.13 -24.54 20.01
C ASN A 37 -1.70 -25.31 18.75
N LYS A 38 -2.65 -25.70 17.88
CA LYS A 38 -2.38 -26.40 16.62
C LYS A 38 -2.25 -25.46 15.41
N ILE A 39 -2.79 -24.24 15.50
CA ILE A 39 -2.88 -23.31 14.38
C ILE A 39 -1.75 -22.28 14.45
N ASN A 40 -0.81 -22.39 13.52
CA ASN A 40 0.14 -21.32 13.22
C ASN A 40 -0.51 -20.31 12.25
N TYR A 41 -1.05 -19.22 12.80
CA TYR A 41 -1.68 -18.15 12.01
C TYR A 41 -0.69 -17.12 11.45
N LYS A 42 0.58 -17.18 11.85
CA LYS A 42 1.64 -16.24 11.45
C LYS A 42 2.86 -16.95 10.87
N PRO A 43 2.71 -17.83 9.86
CA PRO A 43 3.85 -18.45 9.20
C PRO A 43 4.74 -17.39 8.54
N TYR A 44 6.03 -17.71 8.38
CA TYR A 44 7.07 -16.72 8.07
C TYR A 44 6.84 -15.98 6.73
N TYR A 45 6.23 -16.62 5.73
CA TYR A 45 5.94 -16.06 4.40
C TYR A 45 4.74 -15.08 4.38
N GLN A 46 3.97 -15.00 5.48
CA GLN A 46 2.90 -14.01 5.63
C GLN A 46 3.44 -12.63 5.98
N ARG A 47 2.80 -11.59 5.46
CA ARG A 47 3.04 -10.20 5.92
C ARG A 47 2.52 -9.97 7.34
N ASN A 48 3.03 -8.93 7.99
CA ASN A 48 2.57 -8.47 9.31
C ASN A 48 1.09 -8.04 9.31
N TYR A 49 0.52 -7.81 10.49
CA TYR A 49 -0.84 -7.27 10.61
C TYR A 49 -0.89 -5.81 10.14
N VAL A 50 -1.79 -5.50 9.21
CA VAL A 50 -1.84 -4.19 8.53
C VAL A 50 -3.19 -3.48 8.61
N TRP A 51 -4.25 -4.17 9.05
CA TRP A 51 -5.57 -3.56 9.19
C TRP A 51 -5.55 -2.47 10.27
N ASP A 52 -6.18 -1.33 9.99
CA ASP A 52 -6.45 -0.36 11.05
C ASP A 52 -7.68 -0.75 11.86
N ASP A 53 -7.83 -0.14 13.04
CA ASP A 53 -8.96 -0.39 13.93
C ASP A 53 -10.30 -0.14 13.24
N HIS A 54 -10.38 0.77 12.26
CA HIS A 54 -11.58 0.97 11.44
C HIS A 54 -11.90 -0.26 10.59
N LYS A 55 -10.94 -0.82 9.86
CA LYS A 55 -11.14 -2.06 9.07
C LYS A 55 -11.40 -3.26 9.98
N ALA A 56 -10.67 -3.38 11.09
CA ALA A 56 -10.85 -4.44 12.06
C ALA A 56 -12.26 -4.40 12.66
N THR A 57 -12.72 -3.22 13.07
CA THR A 57 -14.09 -3.00 13.55
C THR A 57 -15.13 -3.37 12.49
N TYR A 58 -14.94 -2.97 11.24
CA TYR A 58 -15.86 -3.30 10.15
C TYR A 58 -15.97 -4.80 9.89
N PHE A 59 -14.87 -5.53 10.08
CA PHE A 59 -14.87 -6.99 10.01
C PHE A 59 -15.61 -7.63 11.19
N ILE A 60 -15.39 -7.14 12.42
CA ILE A 60 -16.14 -7.61 13.61
C ILE A 60 -17.64 -7.33 13.44
N GLU A 61 -18.02 -6.15 12.96
CA GLU A 61 -19.43 -5.84 12.64
C GLU A 61 -20.01 -6.83 11.63
N SER A 62 -19.26 -7.17 10.58
CA SER A 62 -19.69 -8.14 9.56
C SER A 62 -19.97 -9.52 10.16
N ILE A 63 -19.16 -9.96 11.15
CA ILE A 63 -19.38 -11.20 11.90
C ILE A 63 -20.65 -11.09 12.75
N LEU A 64 -20.83 -9.98 13.47
CA LEU A 64 -21.98 -9.77 14.35
C LEU A 64 -23.30 -9.78 13.57
N LEU A 65 -23.33 -9.12 12.41
CA LEU A 65 -24.47 -9.10 11.49
C LEU A 65 -24.73 -10.46 10.81
N GLY A 66 -23.85 -11.45 10.99
CA GLY A 66 -23.96 -12.74 10.32
C GLY A 66 -23.79 -12.69 8.80
N THR A 67 -23.23 -11.59 8.28
CA THR A 67 -22.93 -11.46 6.85
C THR A 67 -21.90 -12.49 6.42
N GLU A 68 -21.89 -12.79 5.12
CA GLU A 68 -20.88 -13.68 4.58
C GLU A 68 -19.51 -13.02 4.52
N ILE A 69 -18.51 -13.74 5.02
CA ILE A 69 -17.11 -13.32 4.98
C ILE A 69 -16.31 -14.30 4.13
N PRO A 70 -15.20 -13.87 3.50
CA PRO A 70 -14.37 -14.80 2.75
C PRO A 70 -13.90 -15.97 3.65
N PRO A 71 -13.62 -17.15 3.09
CA PRO A 71 -13.16 -18.31 3.87
C PRO A 71 -11.73 -18.17 4.35
N LEU A 72 -11.38 -18.81 5.47
CA LEU A 72 -9.99 -18.99 5.89
C LEU A 72 -9.39 -20.16 5.10
N ILE A 73 -8.15 -20.00 4.64
CA ILE A 73 -7.46 -21.05 3.87
C ILE A 73 -6.39 -21.67 4.76
N PHE A 74 -6.57 -22.94 5.09
CA PHE A 74 -5.71 -23.71 5.98
C PHE A 74 -4.88 -24.72 5.20
N PHE A 75 -3.67 -24.97 5.67
CA PHE A 75 -2.82 -26.05 5.19
C PHE A 75 -2.47 -26.96 6.36
N ASN A 76 -2.89 -28.21 6.27
CA ASN A 76 -2.70 -29.23 7.29
C ASN A 76 -1.63 -30.22 6.83
N ASN A 77 -0.50 -30.24 7.55
CA ASN A 77 0.62 -31.14 7.25
C ASN A 77 0.63 -32.40 8.15
N GLY A 78 -0.49 -32.70 8.80
CA GLY A 78 -0.66 -33.81 9.75
C GLY A 78 -0.12 -33.52 11.17
N SER A 79 0.87 -32.63 11.31
CA SER A 79 1.42 -32.22 12.61
C SER A 79 0.82 -30.94 13.18
N GLY A 80 0.41 -30.03 12.30
CA GLY A 80 -0.17 -28.75 12.64
C GLY A 80 -0.86 -28.10 11.45
N ILE A 81 -1.54 -26.99 11.70
CA ILE A 81 -2.30 -26.24 10.70
C ILE A 81 -1.65 -24.88 10.51
N GLU A 82 -1.35 -24.50 9.28
CA GLU A 82 -0.89 -23.15 8.92
C GLU A 82 -2.00 -22.36 8.23
N VAL A 83 -2.14 -21.08 8.57
CA VAL A 83 -3.04 -20.17 7.86
C VAL A 83 -2.34 -19.64 6.60
N ILE A 84 -2.76 -20.14 5.42
CA ILE A 84 -2.25 -19.71 4.12
C ILE A 84 -2.92 -18.42 3.67
N ASP A 85 -4.22 -18.26 3.86
CA ASP A 85 -4.90 -16.98 3.63
C ASP A 85 -5.92 -16.68 4.72
N GLY A 86 -6.07 -15.40 5.01
CA GLY A 86 -6.95 -14.93 6.08
C GLY A 86 -6.26 -14.65 7.41
N ARG A 87 -4.92 -14.56 7.45
CA ARG A 87 -4.17 -14.12 8.65
C ARG A 87 -4.77 -12.87 9.30
N GLN A 88 -5.06 -11.83 8.51
CA GLN A 88 -5.61 -10.57 9.03
C GLN A 88 -6.97 -10.80 9.72
N ARG A 89 -7.83 -11.63 9.12
CA ARG A 89 -9.17 -11.97 9.65
C ARG A 89 -9.05 -12.78 10.94
N PHE A 90 -8.21 -13.82 10.93
CA PHE A 90 -7.95 -14.66 12.08
C PHE A 90 -7.39 -13.84 13.26
N GLU A 91 -6.37 -13.02 12.98
CA GLU A 91 -5.72 -12.17 13.97
C GLU A 91 -6.70 -11.11 14.50
N THR A 92 -7.55 -10.49 13.68
CA THR A 92 -8.57 -9.54 14.17
C THR A 92 -9.54 -10.18 15.17
N ILE A 93 -10.04 -11.39 14.91
CA ILE A 93 -10.93 -12.11 15.84
C ILE A 93 -10.21 -12.37 17.17
N LYS A 94 -8.97 -12.87 17.09
CA LYS A 94 -8.13 -13.10 18.27
C LYS A 94 -7.92 -11.82 19.07
N ARG A 95 -7.49 -10.75 18.42
CA ARG A 95 -7.22 -9.44 19.03
C ARG A 95 -8.47 -8.85 19.70
N PHE A 96 -9.64 -9.01 19.09
CA PHE A 96 -10.89 -8.57 19.70
C PHE A 96 -11.21 -9.40 20.97
N LYS A 97 -11.15 -10.73 20.89
CA LYS A 97 -11.37 -11.65 22.03
C LYS A 97 -10.39 -11.42 23.19
N GLU A 98 -9.16 -11.01 22.89
CA GLU A 98 -8.11 -10.67 23.86
C GLU A 98 -8.14 -9.19 24.30
N ASN A 99 -9.21 -8.46 23.97
CA ASN A 99 -9.45 -7.09 24.41
C ASN A 99 -8.38 -6.09 23.93
N GLU A 100 -7.68 -6.37 22.82
CA GLU A 100 -6.55 -5.55 22.35
C GLU A 100 -6.94 -4.24 21.65
N PHE A 101 -8.21 -4.11 21.24
CA PHE A 101 -8.72 -2.88 20.63
C PHE A 101 -10.21 -2.69 20.94
N SER A 102 -10.67 -1.45 20.85
CA SER A 102 -12.09 -1.09 20.96
C SER A 102 -12.69 -0.84 19.57
N LEU A 103 -13.97 -1.14 19.43
CA LEU A 103 -14.71 -0.88 18.20
C LEU A 103 -14.73 0.63 17.91
N THR A 104 -14.49 1.01 16.67
CA THR A 104 -14.42 2.43 16.28
C THR A 104 -15.69 2.88 15.57
N ARG A 105 -16.19 4.09 15.87
CA ARG A 105 -17.40 4.63 15.23
C ARG A 105 -17.30 4.66 13.70
N ASN A 106 -16.13 4.98 13.15
CA ASN A 106 -15.90 5.03 11.69
C ASN A 106 -15.70 3.65 11.05
N GLY A 107 -15.54 2.60 11.85
CA GLY A 107 -15.49 1.22 11.37
C GLY A 107 -16.83 0.49 11.43
N LEU A 108 -17.77 0.97 12.24
CA LEU A 108 -19.14 0.48 12.30
C LEU A 108 -19.93 1.17 11.19
N ALA A 109 -20.65 0.45 10.33
CA ALA A 109 -21.58 1.02 9.37
C ALA A 109 -23.00 1.07 9.94
N ALA A 110 -23.47 -0.06 10.48
CA ALA A 110 -24.82 -0.23 11.03
C ALA A 110 -24.84 -0.15 12.56
N LEU A 111 -23.81 -0.69 13.24
CA LEU A 111 -23.80 -0.87 14.69
C LEU A 111 -23.08 0.28 15.42
N LYS A 112 -23.38 1.54 15.09
CA LYS A 112 -22.66 2.73 15.63
C LYS A 112 -22.73 2.87 17.16
N GLN A 113 -23.70 2.24 17.81
CA GLN A 113 -23.96 2.28 19.25
C GLN A 113 -22.92 1.50 20.06
N ILE A 114 -22.32 0.44 19.50
CA ILE A 114 -21.24 -0.32 20.16
C ILE A 114 -19.88 0.33 19.93
N ALA A 115 -19.85 1.59 19.46
CA ALA A 115 -18.60 2.34 19.35
C ALA A 115 -17.93 2.49 20.73
N LYS A 116 -16.62 2.33 20.73
CA LYS A 116 -15.71 2.25 21.89
C LYS A 116 -15.90 1.02 22.78
N ALA A 117 -16.83 0.12 22.45
CA ALA A 117 -16.96 -1.13 23.18
C ALA A 117 -15.75 -2.04 22.89
N THR A 118 -15.23 -2.65 23.94
CA THR A 118 -14.28 -3.76 23.88
C THR A 118 -15.00 -5.09 24.14
N TYR A 119 -14.34 -6.21 23.89
CA TYR A 119 -14.91 -7.53 24.15
C TYR A 119 -15.35 -7.71 25.61
N GLU A 120 -14.52 -7.30 26.56
CA GLU A 120 -14.88 -7.34 28.00
C GLU A 120 -16.06 -6.43 28.32
N SER A 121 -16.11 -5.22 27.74
CA SER A 121 -17.23 -4.30 28.01
C SER A 121 -18.57 -4.83 27.48
N LEU A 122 -18.55 -5.64 26.42
CA LEU A 122 -19.74 -6.29 25.87
C LEU A 122 -20.14 -7.55 26.66
N GLN A 123 -19.29 -8.04 27.57
CA GLN A 123 -19.66 -9.13 28.48
C GLN A 123 -20.25 -8.63 29.79
N ALA A 124 -20.18 -7.33 30.07
CA ALA A 124 -20.46 -6.76 31.38
C ALA A 124 -21.94 -6.76 31.77
N THR A 125 -22.87 -6.71 30.81
CA THR A 125 -24.32 -6.70 31.07
C THR A 125 -25.02 -7.87 30.39
N SER A 126 -26.15 -8.34 30.94
CA SER A 126 -26.95 -9.42 30.35
C SER A 126 -27.40 -9.12 28.91
N GLU A 127 -27.72 -7.87 28.63
CA GLU A 127 -28.15 -7.39 27.31
C GLU A 127 -27.00 -7.44 26.29
N THR A 128 -25.80 -6.97 26.66
CA THR A 128 -24.63 -6.97 25.78
C THR A 128 -24.00 -8.35 25.62
N LYS A 129 -24.18 -9.25 26.60
CA LYS A 129 -23.70 -10.64 26.53
C LYS A 129 -24.27 -11.41 25.33
N SER A 130 -25.52 -11.15 24.95
CA SER A 130 -26.14 -11.74 23.75
C SER A 130 -25.34 -11.45 22.47
N ILE A 131 -24.67 -10.29 22.39
CA ILE A 131 -23.80 -9.89 21.26
C ILE A 131 -22.58 -10.80 21.18
N ILE A 132 -22.03 -11.14 22.34
CA ILE A 132 -20.86 -12.02 22.44
C ILE A 132 -21.25 -13.45 22.11
N ASP A 133 -22.40 -13.92 22.57
CA ASP A 133 -22.91 -15.25 22.21
C ASP A 133 -23.11 -15.34 20.68
N LEU A 134 -23.73 -14.32 20.07
CA LEU A 134 -23.84 -14.19 18.61
C LEU A 134 -22.46 -14.20 17.92
N PHE A 135 -21.49 -13.47 18.44
CA PHE A 135 -20.12 -13.46 17.90
C PHE A 135 -19.48 -14.85 17.97
N LEU A 136 -19.59 -15.54 19.10
CA LEU A 136 -19.00 -16.86 19.32
C LEU A 136 -19.65 -17.96 18.46
N ASP A 137 -20.97 -17.88 18.25
CA ASP A 137 -21.74 -18.80 17.43
C ASP A 137 -21.54 -18.61 15.92
N ALA A 138 -21.04 -17.44 15.50
CA ALA A 138 -20.83 -17.15 14.10
C ALA A 138 -19.88 -18.17 13.47
N LYS A 139 -20.35 -18.82 12.39
CA LYS A 139 -19.59 -19.82 11.65
C LYS A 139 -18.69 -19.17 10.59
N ILE A 140 -17.44 -19.59 10.55
CA ILE A 140 -16.44 -19.22 9.54
C ILE A 140 -16.19 -20.42 8.64
N ARG A 141 -16.28 -20.20 7.32
CA ARG A 141 -15.92 -21.23 6.32
C ARG A 141 -14.41 -21.39 6.27
N ILE A 142 -13.97 -22.64 6.19
CA ILE A 142 -12.58 -23.05 6.10
C ILE A 142 -12.44 -23.93 4.86
N ILE A 143 -11.43 -23.60 4.05
CA ILE A 143 -10.95 -24.46 2.97
C ILE A 143 -9.60 -25.00 3.45
N GLU A 144 -9.53 -26.30 3.68
CA GLU A 144 -8.35 -26.96 4.22
C GLU A 144 -7.68 -27.82 3.14
N PHE A 145 -6.40 -27.57 2.91
CA PHE A 145 -5.53 -28.40 2.08
C PHE A 145 -4.82 -29.40 2.98
N GLU A 146 -5.09 -30.68 2.81
CA GLU A 146 -4.51 -31.78 3.60
C GLU A 146 -3.58 -32.64 2.73
N ILE A 147 -2.42 -33.02 3.26
CA ILE A 147 -1.51 -33.97 2.61
C ILE A 147 -1.96 -35.40 2.93
N VAL A 148 -2.28 -36.19 1.90
CA VAL A 148 -2.93 -37.51 2.06
C VAL A 148 -2.00 -38.71 1.86
N ASN A 149 -0.93 -38.55 1.08
CA ASN A 149 -0.11 -39.69 0.62
C ASN A 149 1.21 -39.86 1.35
N GLU A 150 1.68 -41.10 1.42
CA GLU A 150 3.06 -41.46 1.75
C GLU A 150 3.88 -41.72 0.47
N PRO A 151 5.15 -41.26 0.40
CA PRO A 151 5.93 -40.61 1.45
C PRO A 151 5.55 -39.14 1.65
N ARG A 152 5.74 -38.64 2.88
CA ARG A 152 5.56 -37.22 3.21
C ARG A 152 6.40 -36.35 2.27
N LEU A 153 5.81 -35.29 1.75
CA LEU A 153 6.49 -34.29 0.94
C LEU A 153 7.76 -33.81 1.66
N ASN A 154 8.87 -33.68 0.91
CA ASN A 154 10.08 -33.03 1.42
C ASN A 154 9.73 -31.62 1.90
N SER A 155 10.27 -31.18 3.05
CA SER A 155 10.02 -29.86 3.65
C SER A 155 10.22 -28.70 2.67
N ASN A 156 11.19 -28.79 1.75
CA ASN A 156 11.42 -27.78 0.72
C ASN A 156 10.29 -27.73 -0.32
N LEU A 157 9.72 -28.87 -0.66
CA LEU A 157 8.65 -29.01 -1.63
C LEU A 157 7.31 -28.56 -1.02
N GLU A 158 7.05 -28.93 0.24
CA GLU A 158 5.92 -28.44 1.03
C GLU A 158 5.92 -26.90 1.12
N ASP A 159 7.08 -26.29 1.40
CA ASP A 159 7.24 -24.83 1.44
C ASP A 159 6.89 -24.17 0.10
N LYS A 160 7.34 -24.76 -1.02
CA LYS A 160 6.99 -24.27 -2.37
C LYS A 160 5.48 -24.34 -2.65
N VAL A 161 4.83 -25.44 -2.26
CA VAL A 161 3.38 -25.62 -2.41
C VAL A 161 2.61 -24.56 -1.64
N LYS A 162 2.95 -24.36 -0.35
CA LYS A 162 2.33 -23.33 0.51
C LYS A 162 2.45 -21.94 -0.11
N LYS A 163 3.64 -21.59 -0.59
CA LYS A 163 3.92 -20.30 -1.25
C LYS A 163 3.14 -20.11 -2.55
N GLU A 164 2.99 -21.18 -3.32
CA GLU A 164 2.24 -21.14 -4.57
C GLU A 164 0.74 -20.95 -4.30
N ILE A 165 0.15 -21.70 -3.37
CA ILE A 165 -1.24 -21.50 -2.92
C ILE A 165 -1.41 -20.05 -2.42
N PHE A 166 -0.54 -19.59 -1.51
CA PHE A 166 -0.55 -18.21 -1.03
C PHE A 166 -0.52 -17.18 -2.17
N GLY A 167 0.38 -17.39 -3.14
CA GLY A 167 0.57 -16.51 -4.29
C GLY A 167 -0.69 -16.42 -5.16
N ARG A 168 -1.33 -17.56 -5.46
CA ARG A 168 -2.54 -17.61 -6.30
C ARG A 168 -3.76 -16.95 -5.64
N TYR A 169 -3.96 -17.17 -4.35
CA TYR A 169 -5.08 -16.54 -3.62
C TYR A 169 -4.92 -15.01 -3.52
N ASN A 170 -3.68 -14.49 -3.51
CA ASN A 170 -3.41 -13.06 -3.39
C ASN A 170 -3.23 -12.33 -4.75
N SER A 171 -2.87 -13.02 -5.84
CA SER A 171 -2.51 -12.39 -7.13
C SER A 171 -3.69 -11.82 -7.93
N GLY A 172 -4.93 -12.21 -7.59
CA GLY A 172 -6.16 -11.78 -8.27
C GLY A 172 -6.93 -10.62 -7.63
N ILE A 173 -6.55 -10.17 -6.43
CA ILE A 173 -7.32 -9.17 -5.67
C ILE A 173 -7.01 -7.76 -6.19
N THR A 174 -7.99 -7.13 -6.84
CA THR A 174 -7.88 -5.72 -7.27
C THR A 174 -8.78 -4.83 -6.40
N PRO A 175 -8.24 -3.87 -5.64
CA PRO A 175 -9.03 -3.01 -4.75
C PRO A 175 -10.10 -2.22 -5.50
N LEU A 176 -11.27 -2.03 -4.88
CA LEU A 176 -12.21 -1.02 -5.36
C LEU A 176 -11.66 0.37 -5.06
N LYS A 177 -11.78 1.26 -6.04
CA LYS A 177 -11.56 2.70 -5.84
C LYS A 177 -12.77 3.31 -5.13
N LYS A 178 -12.58 4.44 -4.44
CA LYS A 178 -13.67 5.15 -3.76
C LYS A 178 -14.86 5.47 -4.70
N PRO A 179 -14.67 5.88 -5.98
CA PRO A 179 -15.79 6.07 -6.89
C PRO A 179 -16.59 4.81 -7.20
N GLU A 180 -15.94 3.64 -7.23
CA GLU A 180 -16.60 2.36 -7.47
C GLU A 180 -17.43 1.93 -6.25
N ILE A 181 -16.93 2.18 -5.04
CA ILE A 181 -17.67 1.98 -3.78
C ILE A 181 -18.89 2.90 -3.73
N ASP A 182 -18.72 4.18 -4.06
CA ASP A 182 -19.82 5.15 -4.06
C ASP A 182 -20.88 4.76 -5.10
N ASN A 183 -20.47 4.35 -6.29
CA ASN A 183 -21.42 3.86 -7.30
C ASN A 183 -22.25 2.68 -6.79
N ALA A 184 -21.67 1.76 -6.02
CA ALA A 184 -22.42 0.66 -5.42
C ALA A 184 -23.41 1.16 -4.37
N LEU A 185 -22.95 1.95 -3.39
CA LEU A 185 -23.74 2.43 -2.25
C LEU A 185 -24.95 3.27 -2.69
N TYR A 186 -24.76 4.17 -3.65
CA TYR A 186 -25.80 5.10 -4.11
C TYR A 186 -26.55 4.59 -5.35
N ASN A 187 -26.37 3.31 -5.73
CA ASN A 187 -27.00 2.79 -6.93
C ASN A 187 -28.53 2.76 -6.84
N ALA A 188 -29.10 2.65 -5.64
CA ALA A 188 -30.56 2.67 -5.46
C ALA A 188 -31.15 4.09 -5.48
N ASP A 189 -30.33 5.13 -5.41
CA ASP A 189 -30.75 6.53 -5.33
C ASP A 189 -31.14 7.09 -6.73
N SER A 190 -32.34 7.66 -6.82
CA SER A 190 -32.91 8.24 -8.04
C SER A 190 -32.10 9.45 -8.55
N VAL A 191 -31.62 10.32 -7.66
CA VAL A 191 -30.78 11.48 -8.01
C VAL A 191 -29.44 11.00 -8.56
N PHE A 192 -28.83 10.01 -7.91
CA PHE A 192 -27.57 9.42 -8.38
C PHE A 192 -27.73 8.75 -9.75
N GLN A 193 -28.81 8.00 -9.98
CA GLN A 193 -29.09 7.38 -11.27
C GLN A 193 -29.31 8.41 -12.38
N HIS A 194 -30.03 9.50 -12.11
CA HIS A 194 -30.23 10.57 -13.08
C HIS A 194 -28.89 11.20 -13.51
N PHE A 195 -28.02 11.55 -12.56
CA PHE A 195 -26.68 12.07 -12.91
C PHE A 195 -25.80 11.02 -13.60
N LYS A 196 -25.92 9.73 -13.24
CA LYS A 196 -25.19 8.63 -13.91
C LYS A 196 -25.62 8.49 -15.37
N GLN A 197 -26.91 8.68 -15.69
CA GLN A 197 -27.41 8.71 -17.07
C GLN A 197 -26.93 9.97 -17.80
N LEU A 198 -27.03 11.14 -17.18
CA LEU A 198 -26.56 12.40 -17.75
C LEU A 198 -25.06 12.34 -18.11
N VAL A 199 -24.22 11.84 -17.21
CA VAL A 199 -22.77 11.69 -17.43
C VAL A 199 -22.45 10.70 -18.56
N LYS A 200 -23.33 9.73 -18.84
CA LYS A 200 -23.17 8.82 -19.98
C LYS A 200 -23.57 9.46 -21.31
N GLN A 201 -24.56 10.36 -21.31
CA GLN A 201 -25.15 10.93 -22.52
C GLN A 201 -24.53 12.28 -22.92
N ASP A 202 -24.22 13.14 -21.96
CA ASP A 202 -23.73 14.50 -22.18
C ASP A 202 -22.21 14.58 -21.99
N SER A 203 -21.48 14.33 -23.07
CA SER A 203 -20.01 14.45 -23.08
C SER A 203 -19.51 15.88 -22.88
N GLU A 204 -20.31 16.90 -23.26
CA GLU A 204 -19.93 18.31 -23.08
C GLU A 204 -19.94 18.68 -21.59
N PHE A 205 -21.01 18.31 -20.88
CA PHE A 205 -21.10 18.50 -19.43
C PHE A 205 -19.93 17.82 -18.70
N CYS A 206 -19.57 16.60 -19.10
CA CYS A 206 -18.42 15.89 -18.53
C CYS A 206 -17.10 16.65 -18.75
N ASN A 207 -16.89 17.18 -19.95
CA ASN A 207 -15.73 18.00 -20.27
C ASN A 207 -15.71 19.31 -19.48
N MET A 208 -16.87 19.95 -19.27
CA MET A 208 -16.98 21.15 -18.42
C MET A 208 -16.51 20.85 -17.00
N ILE A 209 -17.04 19.79 -16.37
CA ILE A 209 -16.65 19.41 -15.00
C ILE A 209 -15.15 19.09 -14.94
N THR A 210 -14.66 18.29 -15.89
CA THR A 210 -13.27 17.85 -15.93
C THR A 210 -12.31 19.04 -16.05
N ASN A 211 -12.61 19.98 -16.95
CA ASN A 211 -11.75 21.14 -17.21
C ASN A 211 -11.81 22.20 -16.10
N LEU A 212 -12.97 22.40 -15.47
CA LEU A 212 -13.16 23.41 -14.44
C LEU A 212 -12.68 22.95 -13.07
N PHE A 213 -12.91 21.68 -12.70
CA PHE A 213 -12.82 21.25 -11.30
C PHE A 213 -11.86 20.09 -11.04
N LEU A 214 -11.51 19.28 -12.05
CA LEU A 214 -10.65 18.10 -11.84
C LEU A 214 -9.17 18.38 -12.23
N PRO A 215 -8.19 17.76 -11.53
CA PRO A 215 -6.79 17.83 -11.92
C PRO A 215 -6.55 17.21 -13.30
N LYS A 216 -5.70 17.84 -14.12
CA LYS A 216 -5.18 17.28 -15.37
C LYS A 216 -4.17 16.17 -15.05
N ASP A 217 -4.64 15.00 -14.62
CA ASP A 217 -3.79 13.82 -14.61
C ASP A 217 -3.59 13.35 -16.06
N SER A 218 -2.34 13.22 -16.51
CA SER A 218 -2.00 12.76 -17.85
C SER A 218 -2.55 11.35 -18.13
N GLU A 219 -3.06 11.15 -19.35
CA GLU A 219 -3.40 9.86 -20.02
C GLU A 219 -4.69 9.12 -19.65
N ARG A 220 -5.54 9.59 -18.73
CA ARG A 220 -6.83 8.93 -18.48
C ARG A 220 -7.97 9.91 -18.76
N GLY A 221 -8.80 9.59 -19.76
CA GLY A 221 -9.98 10.38 -20.11
C GLY A 221 -10.93 10.60 -18.93
N SER A 222 -11.97 11.41 -19.14
CA SER A 222 -12.97 11.79 -18.14
C SER A 222 -13.46 10.58 -17.33
N ASP A 223 -13.00 10.46 -16.07
CA ASP A 223 -13.41 9.39 -15.17
C ASP A 223 -14.80 9.74 -14.62
N SER A 224 -15.85 9.17 -15.22
CA SER A 224 -17.25 9.36 -14.82
C SER A 224 -17.47 9.19 -13.31
N GLY A 225 -16.70 8.29 -12.66
CA GLY A 225 -16.78 8.09 -11.22
C GLY A 225 -16.28 9.32 -10.43
N ARG A 226 -15.19 9.96 -10.87
CA ARG A 226 -14.70 11.21 -10.25
C ARG A 226 -15.70 12.36 -10.44
N ILE A 227 -16.38 12.41 -11.58
CA ILE A 227 -17.44 13.40 -11.84
C ILE A 227 -18.60 13.20 -10.87
N LEU A 228 -19.13 11.98 -10.75
CA LEU A 228 -20.25 11.69 -9.85
C LEU A 228 -19.91 11.99 -8.38
N GLN A 229 -18.68 11.70 -7.95
CA GLN A 229 -18.21 12.10 -6.61
C GLN A 229 -18.17 13.61 -6.42
N PHE A 230 -17.68 14.34 -7.42
CA PHE A 230 -17.68 15.79 -7.40
C PHE A 230 -19.11 16.33 -7.27
N ILE A 231 -20.03 15.84 -8.11
CA ILE A 231 -21.45 16.25 -8.09
C ILE A 231 -22.05 16.02 -6.71
N ARG A 232 -21.98 14.79 -6.17
CA ARG A 232 -22.50 14.46 -4.83
C ARG A 232 -21.98 15.41 -3.74
N ARG A 233 -20.68 15.72 -3.77
CA ARG A 233 -20.08 16.66 -2.81
C ARG A 233 -20.68 18.06 -2.92
N TYR A 234 -20.78 18.62 -4.12
CA TYR A 234 -21.24 20.01 -4.31
C TYR A 234 -22.76 20.17 -4.28
N LEU A 235 -23.53 19.08 -4.39
CA LEU A 235 -24.97 19.11 -4.11
C LEU A 235 -25.27 19.50 -2.67
N VAL A 236 -24.41 19.12 -1.71
CA VAL A 236 -24.67 19.35 -0.27
C VAL A 236 -23.63 20.20 0.45
N LEU A 237 -22.53 20.58 -0.21
CA LEU A 237 -21.47 21.36 0.41
C LEU A 237 -21.97 22.69 1.00
N TYR A 238 -22.98 23.31 0.40
CA TYR A 238 -23.57 24.54 0.93
C TYR A 238 -24.25 24.32 2.29
N LYS A 239 -24.81 23.14 2.57
CA LYS A 239 -25.36 22.78 3.89
C LYS A 239 -24.28 22.45 4.94
N PHE A 240 -22.99 22.42 4.56
CA PHE A 240 -21.88 22.06 5.45
C PHE A 240 -20.93 23.24 5.66
N PRO A 241 -20.95 23.92 6.83
CA PRO A 241 -20.12 25.09 7.02
C PRO A 241 -18.64 24.81 6.78
N ILE A 242 -18.01 25.67 5.97
CA ILE A 242 -16.65 25.42 5.45
C ILE A 242 -15.62 25.23 6.57
N ARG A 243 -15.77 25.96 7.69
CA ARG A 243 -14.94 25.80 8.88
C ARG A 243 -14.92 24.36 9.42
N TYR A 244 -16.07 23.68 9.42
CA TYR A 244 -16.16 22.30 9.87
C TYR A 244 -15.76 21.31 8.78
N TYR A 245 -16.07 21.62 7.52
CA TYR A 245 -15.65 20.82 6.37
C TYR A 245 -14.11 20.73 6.25
N SER A 246 -13.39 21.81 6.52
CA SER A 246 -11.93 21.86 6.41
C SER A 246 -11.19 21.29 7.62
N TRP A 247 -11.84 21.19 8.79
CA TRP A 247 -11.21 20.74 10.05
C TRP A 247 -11.62 19.33 10.51
N GLY A 248 -12.83 18.87 10.16
CA GLY A 248 -13.46 17.70 10.80
C GLY A 248 -12.92 16.33 10.37
N ASN A 249 -12.61 15.47 11.35
CA ASN A 249 -12.29 14.04 11.14
C ASN A 249 -13.46 13.22 10.55
N ASN A 250 -14.70 13.75 10.60
CA ASN A 250 -15.93 13.10 10.14
C ASN A 250 -16.52 13.77 8.89
N ARG A 251 -15.67 14.42 8.07
CA ARG A 251 -16.09 15.14 6.87
C ARG A 251 -16.93 14.28 5.93
N THR A 252 -16.43 13.08 5.61
CA THR A 252 -17.10 12.15 4.67
C THR A 252 -18.45 11.68 5.22
N GLU A 253 -18.49 11.22 6.47
CA GLU A 253 -19.75 10.80 7.13
C GLU A 253 -20.79 11.94 7.15
N THR A 254 -20.36 13.18 7.43
CA THR A 254 -21.28 14.32 7.45
C THR A 254 -21.81 14.63 6.05
N LEU A 255 -20.96 14.57 5.01
CA LEU A 255 -21.40 14.76 3.62
C LEU A 255 -22.36 13.66 3.17
N ASP A 256 -22.07 12.40 3.49
CA ASP A 256 -22.92 11.27 3.11
C ASP A 256 -24.31 11.39 3.77
N LYS A 257 -24.38 11.78 5.04
CA LYS A 257 -25.65 12.03 5.75
C LYS A 257 -26.44 13.22 5.19
N LEU A 258 -25.76 14.33 4.90
CA LEU A 258 -26.40 15.49 4.28
C LEU A 258 -26.96 15.12 2.90
N TYR A 259 -26.25 14.26 2.17
CA TYR A 259 -26.69 13.75 0.88
C TYR A 259 -27.93 12.87 1.00
N GLU A 260 -27.91 11.88 1.90
CA GLU A 260 -29.07 11.01 2.16
C GLU A 260 -30.31 11.81 2.57
N HIS A 261 -30.14 12.76 3.49
CA HIS A 261 -31.23 13.64 3.90
C HIS A 261 -31.76 14.49 2.73
N MET A 262 -30.86 15.05 1.91
CA MET A 262 -31.23 15.83 0.73
C MET A 262 -32.04 15.00 -0.27
N VAL A 263 -31.61 13.76 -0.58
CA VAL A 263 -32.33 12.88 -1.51
C VAL A 263 -33.77 12.63 -1.04
N ASN A 264 -33.97 12.45 0.27
CA ASN A 264 -35.31 12.25 0.85
C ASN A 264 -36.20 13.51 0.79
N GLU A 265 -35.62 14.70 0.64
CA GLU A 265 -36.35 15.98 0.50
C GLU A 265 -36.68 16.32 -0.96
N VAL A 266 -36.07 15.63 -1.95
CA VAL A 266 -36.25 15.94 -3.37
C VAL A 266 -37.58 15.37 -3.88
N GLU A 267 -38.54 16.24 -4.16
CA GLU A 267 -39.82 15.87 -4.77
C GLU A 267 -39.70 15.62 -6.29
N ASN A 268 -38.97 16.49 -7.01
CA ASN A 268 -38.78 16.40 -8.45
C ASN A 268 -37.28 16.30 -8.79
N VAL A 269 -36.85 15.08 -9.15
CA VAL A 269 -35.45 14.76 -9.44
C VAL A 269 -34.94 15.49 -10.68
N ASP A 270 -35.73 15.55 -11.75
CA ASP A 270 -35.30 16.15 -13.02
C ASP A 270 -35.08 17.66 -12.87
N ASP A 271 -36.01 18.39 -12.23
CA ASP A 271 -35.86 19.83 -11.97
C ASP A 271 -34.65 20.11 -11.06
N PHE A 272 -34.49 19.32 -10.00
CA PHE A 272 -33.36 19.46 -9.08
C PHE A 272 -32.01 19.24 -9.79
N CYS A 273 -31.89 18.17 -10.59
CA CYS A 273 -30.70 17.87 -11.36
C CYS A 273 -30.40 18.97 -12.40
N ASN A 274 -31.41 19.42 -13.14
CA ASN A 274 -31.25 20.48 -14.14
C ASN A 274 -30.77 21.81 -13.53
N LYS A 275 -31.31 22.21 -12.36
CA LYS A 275 -30.82 23.40 -11.64
C LYS A 275 -29.34 23.31 -11.28
N PHE A 276 -28.85 22.13 -10.91
CA PHE A 276 -27.42 21.94 -10.66
C PHE A 276 -26.60 22.04 -11.95
N VAL A 277 -27.07 21.43 -13.04
CA VAL A 277 -26.43 21.50 -14.36
C VAL A 277 -26.32 22.94 -14.83
N ASP A 278 -27.36 23.75 -14.67
CA ASP A 278 -27.38 25.15 -15.07
C ASP A 278 -26.35 25.99 -14.30
N LYS A 279 -26.15 25.71 -13.02
CA LYS A 279 -25.08 26.35 -12.21
C LYS A 279 -23.69 26.01 -12.75
N VAL A 280 -23.45 24.75 -13.11
CA VAL A 280 -22.18 24.33 -13.73
C VAL A 280 -21.97 25.01 -15.07
N ARG A 281 -23.00 25.06 -15.92
CA ARG A 281 -22.96 25.77 -17.22
C ARG A 281 -22.69 27.27 -17.04
N LEU A 282 -23.24 27.89 -16.00
CA LEU A 282 -22.95 29.29 -15.66
C LEU A 282 -21.48 29.49 -15.27
N VAL A 283 -20.90 28.62 -14.44
CA VAL A 283 -19.46 28.70 -14.10
C VAL A 283 -18.59 28.48 -15.34
N TYR A 284 -19.00 27.59 -16.24
CA TYR A 284 -18.32 27.41 -17.52
C TYR A 284 -18.37 28.68 -18.39
N ARG A 285 -19.54 29.33 -18.48
CA ARG A 285 -19.69 30.63 -19.15
C ARG A 285 -18.78 31.70 -18.53
N MET A 286 -18.74 31.78 -17.20
CA MET A 286 -17.85 32.70 -16.48
C MET A 286 -16.39 32.47 -16.89
N GLN A 287 -15.93 31.21 -16.97
CA GLN A 287 -14.59 30.89 -17.44
C GLN A 287 -14.30 31.41 -18.85
N GLN A 288 -15.25 31.32 -19.78
CA GLN A 288 -15.05 31.84 -21.15
C GLN A 288 -14.88 33.36 -21.14
N VAL A 289 -15.73 34.08 -20.42
CA VAL A 289 -15.61 35.54 -20.26
C VAL A 289 -14.26 35.93 -19.64
N PHE A 290 -13.79 35.18 -18.63
CA PHE A 290 -12.49 35.44 -18.01
C PHE A 290 -11.32 35.23 -18.97
N LYS A 291 -11.41 34.22 -19.85
CA LYS A 291 -10.39 33.98 -20.89
C LYS A 291 -10.39 35.09 -21.93
N GLU A 292 -11.55 35.53 -22.39
CA GLU A 292 -11.70 36.65 -23.35
C GLU A 292 -11.07 37.93 -22.80
N LYS A 293 -11.26 38.19 -21.51
CA LYS A 293 -10.68 39.34 -20.78
C LYS A 293 -9.23 39.12 -20.31
N LYS A 294 -8.61 37.98 -20.66
CA LYS A 294 -7.23 37.60 -20.27
C LYS A 294 -6.98 37.58 -18.75
N LEU A 295 -8.01 37.27 -17.96
CA LEU A 295 -7.91 37.14 -16.51
C LEU A 295 -7.33 35.78 -16.12
N ILE A 296 -6.43 35.76 -15.13
CA ILE A 296 -5.72 34.55 -14.72
C ILE A 296 -6.29 34.05 -13.38
N LEU A 297 -7.06 32.97 -13.44
CA LEU A 297 -7.67 32.35 -12.27
C LEU A 297 -7.09 30.96 -12.02
N LYS A 298 -6.83 30.65 -10.75
CA LYS A 298 -6.52 29.28 -10.31
C LYS A 298 -7.79 28.43 -10.24
N ARG A 299 -7.64 27.11 -10.43
CA ARG A 299 -8.75 26.14 -10.43
C ARG A 299 -9.68 26.23 -9.21
N PRO A 300 -9.18 26.36 -7.96
CA PRO A 300 -10.05 26.43 -6.78
C PRO A 300 -11.05 27.60 -6.77
N ALA A 301 -10.81 28.65 -7.56
CA ALA A 301 -11.77 29.74 -7.69
C ALA A 301 -13.09 29.28 -8.30
N PHE A 302 -13.06 28.38 -9.29
CA PHE A 302 -14.28 27.84 -9.89
C PHE A 302 -15.09 27.01 -8.90
N GLU A 303 -14.42 26.24 -8.02
CA GLU A 303 -15.10 25.51 -6.93
C GLU A 303 -15.83 26.46 -5.97
N CYS A 304 -15.20 27.58 -5.60
CA CYS A 304 -15.82 28.59 -4.74
C CYS A 304 -17.00 29.27 -5.43
N LEU A 305 -16.90 29.55 -6.74
CA LEU A 305 -18.01 30.11 -7.53
C LEU A 305 -19.21 29.15 -7.55
N LEU A 306 -18.99 27.86 -7.82
CA LEU A 306 -20.07 26.88 -7.80
C LEU A 306 -20.73 26.77 -6.42
N TRP A 307 -19.93 26.76 -5.36
CA TRP A 307 -20.44 26.79 -3.99
C TRP A 307 -21.29 28.06 -3.72
N ALA A 308 -20.82 29.23 -4.12
CA ALA A 308 -21.57 30.48 -3.94
C ALA A 308 -22.91 30.47 -4.67
N LEU A 309 -22.95 29.94 -5.90
CA LEU A 309 -24.21 29.77 -6.65
C LEU A 309 -25.21 28.84 -5.94
N GLN A 310 -24.72 27.79 -5.28
CA GLN A 310 -25.57 26.90 -4.47
C GLN A 310 -26.15 27.61 -3.24
N VAL A 311 -25.33 28.43 -2.56
CA VAL A 311 -25.78 29.23 -1.42
C VAL A 311 -26.84 30.26 -1.85
N LEU A 312 -26.60 30.97 -2.96
CA LEU A 312 -27.56 31.94 -3.49
C LEU A 312 -28.91 31.29 -3.84
N ASP A 313 -28.89 30.11 -4.44
CA ASP A 313 -30.11 29.36 -4.76
C ASP A 313 -30.88 28.94 -3.49
N ALA A 314 -30.16 28.51 -2.44
CA ALA A 314 -30.75 28.21 -1.14
C ALA A 314 -31.40 29.44 -0.48
N GLU A 315 -30.84 30.63 -0.73
CA GLU A 315 -31.37 31.94 -0.31
C GLU A 315 -32.39 32.54 -1.30
N LYS A 316 -32.88 31.72 -2.24
CA LYS A 316 -33.92 32.05 -3.23
C LYS A 316 -33.53 33.17 -4.20
N ILE A 317 -32.24 33.38 -4.44
CA ILE A 317 -31.73 34.30 -5.46
C ILE A 317 -31.64 33.57 -6.81
N ALA A 318 -32.37 34.08 -7.80
CA ALA A 318 -32.42 33.46 -9.12
C ALA A 318 -31.08 33.56 -9.89
N LEU A 319 -30.71 32.50 -10.60
CA LEU A 319 -29.49 32.44 -11.43
C LEU A 319 -29.41 33.56 -12.48
N SER A 320 -30.55 34.05 -12.97
CA SER A 320 -30.63 35.17 -13.91
C SER A 320 -30.05 36.46 -13.34
N GLN A 321 -30.11 36.65 -12.01
CA GLN A 321 -29.53 37.84 -11.36
C GLN A 321 -28.00 37.79 -11.34
N VAL A 322 -27.42 36.59 -11.27
CA VAL A 322 -25.97 36.36 -11.31
C VAL A 322 -25.43 36.36 -12.74
N ASN A 323 -26.25 35.92 -13.71
CA ASN A 323 -25.90 35.77 -15.12
C ASN A 323 -25.87 37.09 -15.91
N LYS A 324 -25.35 38.17 -15.30
CA LYS A 324 -25.19 39.49 -15.92
C LYS A 324 -23.73 39.69 -16.36
N PRO A 325 -23.44 40.07 -17.61
CA PRO A 325 -22.07 40.24 -18.11
C PRO A 325 -21.19 41.14 -17.22
N ASP A 326 -21.71 42.31 -16.82
CA ASP A 326 -20.97 43.28 -16.00
C ASP A 326 -20.62 42.73 -14.61
N LEU A 327 -21.52 41.94 -14.02
CA LEU A 327 -21.28 41.30 -12.74
C LEU A 327 -20.22 40.21 -12.87
N ILE A 328 -20.34 39.35 -13.89
CA ILE A 328 -19.36 38.28 -14.16
C ILE A 328 -17.97 38.91 -14.30
N GLU A 329 -17.82 39.95 -15.11
CA GLU A 329 -16.53 40.63 -15.31
C GLU A 329 -15.96 41.19 -13.99
N ARG A 330 -16.77 41.87 -13.18
CA ARG A 330 -16.35 42.37 -11.86
C ARG A 330 -15.91 41.26 -10.91
N LEU A 331 -16.65 40.15 -10.86
CA LEU A 331 -16.27 38.97 -10.06
C LEU A 331 -14.94 38.38 -10.54
N GLY A 332 -14.76 38.26 -11.85
CA GLY A 332 -13.54 37.76 -12.47
C GLY A 332 -12.33 38.62 -12.13
N GLN A 333 -12.46 39.95 -12.23
CA GLN A 333 -11.39 40.89 -11.91
C GLN A 333 -10.98 40.78 -10.44
N ALA A 334 -11.96 40.81 -9.51
CA ALA A 334 -11.69 40.71 -8.08
C ALA A 334 -10.96 39.42 -7.70
N ILE A 335 -11.31 38.29 -8.33
CA ILE A 335 -10.65 37.00 -8.11
C ILE A 335 -9.24 37.00 -8.72
N SER A 336 -9.08 37.52 -9.95
CA SER A 336 -7.78 37.60 -10.64
C SER A 336 -6.78 38.46 -9.86
N ASP A 337 -7.22 39.57 -9.28
CA ASP A 337 -6.39 40.47 -8.47
C ASP A 337 -5.96 39.84 -7.13
N ASN A 338 -6.68 38.83 -6.67
CA ASN A 338 -6.44 38.13 -5.39
C ASN A 338 -6.15 36.64 -5.60
N ASN A 339 -5.48 36.30 -6.71
CA ASN A 339 -5.26 34.92 -7.12
C ASN A 339 -4.35 34.14 -6.14
N ASP A 340 -3.57 34.82 -5.31
CA ASP A 340 -2.78 34.25 -4.21
C ASP A 340 -3.66 33.49 -3.19
N LYS A 341 -4.86 34.01 -2.90
CA LYS A 341 -5.84 33.41 -1.96
C LYS A 341 -6.43 32.08 -2.44
N PHE A 342 -6.36 31.78 -3.74
CA PHE A 342 -6.92 30.57 -4.35
C PHE A 342 -5.89 29.46 -4.51
N SER A 343 -5.11 29.19 -3.45
CA SER A 343 -4.13 28.11 -3.43
C SER A 343 -4.77 26.74 -3.69
N GLU A 344 -4.09 25.89 -4.49
CA GLU A 344 -4.49 24.50 -4.71
C GLU A 344 -4.23 23.60 -3.48
N SER A 345 -3.55 24.14 -2.47
CA SER A 345 -3.29 23.42 -1.23
C SER A 345 -4.57 23.07 -0.47
N LEU A 346 -4.56 21.89 0.15
CA LEU A 346 -5.64 21.38 0.99
C LEU A 346 -5.48 21.75 2.47
N TYR A 347 -4.51 22.60 2.82
CA TYR A 347 -4.35 23.07 4.21
C TYR A 347 -5.57 23.88 4.66
N TYR A 348 -6.03 23.59 5.88
CA TYR A 348 -7.21 24.19 6.50
C TYR A 348 -7.30 25.71 6.32
N SER A 349 -6.23 26.45 6.65
CA SER A 349 -6.21 27.91 6.61
C SER A 349 -6.44 28.46 5.20
N LEU A 350 -5.81 27.84 4.20
CA LEU A 350 -5.91 28.23 2.80
C LEU A 350 -7.27 27.88 2.19
N VAL A 351 -7.86 26.74 2.60
CA VAL A 351 -9.23 26.38 2.22
C VAL A 351 -10.22 27.36 2.82
N GLN A 352 -10.08 27.73 4.10
CA GLN A 352 -10.98 28.70 4.70
C GLN A 352 -10.84 30.08 4.04
N GLU A 353 -9.61 30.52 3.74
CA GLU A 353 -9.34 31.81 3.10
C GLU A 353 -10.05 32.00 1.76
N ARG A 354 -9.97 31.02 0.84
CA ARG A 354 -10.61 31.10 -0.49
C ARG A 354 -12.14 31.18 -0.43
N PHE A 355 -12.77 30.43 0.48
CA PHE A 355 -14.23 30.47 0.65
C PHE A 355 -14.69 31.74 1.36
N SER A 356 -13.96 32.20 2.38
CA SER A 356 -14.23 33.49 3.06
C SER A 356 -14.13 34.67 2.10
N PHE A 357 -13.11 34.69 1.23
CA PHE A 357 -12.97 35.74 0.22
C PHE A 357 -14.15 35.74 -0.75
N THR A 358 -14.55 34.56 -1.24
CA THR A 358 -15.69 34.42 -2.15
C THR A 358 -17.00 34.83 -1.48
N ALA A 359 -17.23 34.43 -0.23
CA ALA A 359 -18.41 34.84 0.54
C ALA A 359 -18.53 36.36 0.64
N LYS A 360 -17.44 37.05 1.00
CA LYS A 360 -17.40 38.51 1.09
C LYS A 360 -17.70 39.19 -0.24
N LEU A 361 -17.20 38.65 -1.35
CA LEU A 361 -17.41 39.19 -2.68
C LEU A 361 -18.89 39.14 -3.09
N PHE A 362 -19.56 38.02 -2.82
CA PHE A 362 -20.98 37.84 -3.14
C PHE A 362 -21.91 38.57 -2.15
N GLU A 363 -21.52 38.70 -0.87
CA GLU A 363 -22.22 39.52 0.13
C GLU A 363 -22.39 40.97 -0.33
N GLN A 364 -21.34 41.56 -0.91
CA GLN A 364 -21.34 42.93 -1.42
C GLN A 364 -22.30 43.14 -2.59
N GLU A 365 -22.54 42.09 -3.39
CA GLU A 365 -23.37 42.17 -4.61
C GLU A 365 -24.84 41.84 -4.35
N PHE A 366 -25.13 40.91 -3.43
CA PHE A 366 -26.49 40.37 -3.24
C PHE A 366 -27.13 40.69 -1.88
N SER A 367 -26.40 41.32 -0.95
CA SER A 367 -26.88 41.60 0.41
C SER A 367 -27.35 40.35 1.19
N VAL A 368 -26.78 39.19 0.87
CA VAL A 368 -27.04 37.89 1.53
C VAL A 368 -25.84 37.52 2.39
N ASN A 369 -26.04 37.05 3.62
CA ASN A 369 -24.96 36.69 4.56
C ASN A 369 -24.36 35.31 4.24
N LEU A 370 -23.47 35.24 3.25
CA LEU A 370 -22.74 34.02 2.89
C LEU A 370 -21.71 33.61 3.95
N ARG A 371 -21.26 34.53 4.80
CA ARG A 371 -20.30 34.26 5.88
C ARG A 371 -20.84 33.27 6.90
N ALA A 372 -22.16 33.25 7.13
CA ALA A 372 -22.81 32.23 7.96
C ALA A 372 -22.54 30.80 7.44
N TYR A 373 -22.50 30.61 6.12
CA TYR A 373 -22.19 29.33 5.47
C TYR A 373 -20.70 28.96 5.51
N VAL A 374 -19.82 29.93 5.82
CA VAL A 374 -18.39 29.66 6.01
C VAL A 374 -18.08 29.33 7.46
N GLU A 375 -18.59 30.12 8.40
CA GLU A 375 -18.27 30.02 9.84
C GLU A 375 -19.12 28.98 10.57
N GLY A 376 -20.38 28.81 10.15
CA GLY A 376 -21.40 27.97 10.78
C GLY A 376 -22.02 28.66 12.01
N ASP A 377 -23.34 28.85 11.99
CA ASP A 377 -24.09 29.40 13.12
C ASP A 377 -24.50 28.29 14.12
N LYS A 378 -25.07 28.71 15.26
CA LYS A 378 -25.54 27.79 16.31
C LYS A 378 -26.62 26.86 15.78
N LYS A 379 -27.53 27.37 14.95
CA LYS A 379 -28.65 26.62 14.35
C LYS A 379 -28.15 25.49 13.45
N THR A 380 -27.24 25.77 12.52
CA THR A 380 -26.64 24.76 11.62
C THR A 380 -25.87 23.71 12.42
N ARG A 381 -25.18 24.12 13.49
CA ARG A 381 -24.50 23.17 14.38
C ARG A 381 -25.50 22.25 15.10
N ASP A 382 -26.61 22.79 15.56
CA ASP A 382 -27.65 22.03 16.25
C ASP A 382 -28.37 21.08 15.29
N GLU A 383 -28.67 21.51 14.05
CA GLU A 383 -29.20 20.66 12.96
C GLU A 383 -28.25 19.53 12.59
N LEU A 384 -26.95 19.82 12.40
CA LEU A 384 -25.93 18.80 12.16
C LEU A 384 -25.81 17.81 13.33
N ASN A 385 -26.01 18.29 14.57
CA ASN A 385 -26.02 17.40 15.74
C ASN A 385 -27.30 16.56 15.82
N LEU A 386 -28.46 17.09 15.40
CA LEU A 386 -29.73 16.37 15.32
C LEU A 386 -29.68 15.26 14.27
N ILE A 387 -29.21 15.58 13.05
CA ILE A 387 -28.97 14.59 11.97
C ILE A 387 -27.97 13.50 12.43
N ARG A 388 -27.08 13.82 13.37
CA ARG A 388 -26.17 12.84 13.98
C ARG A 388 -26.80 12.03 15.12
N LYS A 389 -27.83 12.54 15.79
CA LYS A 389 -28.46 11.94 16.98
C LYS A 389 -29.66 11.05 16.65
N SER A 390 -30.41 11.33 15.58
CA SER A 390 -31.62 10.57 15.20
C SER A 390 -31.40 9.08 14.96
N GLU A 391 -30.15 8.61 14.84
CA GLU A 391 -29.81 7.18 14.77
C GLU A 391 -29.50 6.52 16.13
N ASN A 392 -29.15 7.29 17.17
CA ASN A 392 -28.67 6.71 18.43
C ASN A 392 -29.81 6.14 19.30
N GLU A 393 -31.06 6.57 19.12
CA GLU A 393 -32.19 6.15 19.97
C GLU A 393 -32.86 4.85 19.48
N ASP A 394 -32.62 4.43 18.23
CA ASP A 394 -33.41 3.38 17.56
C ASP A 394 -32.70 2.03 17.43
N THR A 395 -31.54 1.82 18.06
CA THR A 395 -30.69 0.63 17.81
C THR A 395 -30.64 -0.39 18.95
N ILE A 396 -31.04 -0.03 20.17
CA ILE A 396 -31.07 -0.98 21.31
C ILE A 396 -32.17 -2.04 21.07
N THR A 397 -33.28 -1.65 20.45
CA THR A 397 -34.34 -2.53 19.95
C THR A 397 -33.90 -3.38 18.76
N LYS A 398 -32.96 -2.89 17.93
CA LYS A 398 -32.49 -3.58 16.70
C LYS A 398 -31.57 -4.77 16.96
N LEU A 399 -30.90 -4.86 18.09
CA LEU A 399 -29.94 -5.94 18.36
C LEU A 399 -30.57 -7.34 18.37
N GLY A 400 -31.84 -7.45 18.78
CA GLY A 400 -32.66 -8.66 18.60
C GLY A 400 -33.11 -8.87 17.15
N GLU A 401 -33.42 -7.80 16.41
CA GLU A 401 -33.74 -7.83 14.97
C GLU A 401 -32.51 -8.20 14.10
N LEU A 402 -31.29 -8.02 14.60
CA LEU A 402 -30.07 -8.48 13.91
C LEU A 402 -30.00 -10.01 13.83
N ALA A 403 -30.67 -10.74 14.73
CA ALA A 403 -30.78 -12.19 14.63
C ALA A 403 -31.61 -12.60 13.42
N SER A 404 -32.66 -11.83 13.05
CA SER A 404 -33.44 -12.05 11.82
C SER A 404 -32.71 -11.65 10.54
N LEU A 405 -31.70 -10.79 10.62
CA LEU A 405 -30.85 -10.41 9.47
C LEU A 405 -29.72 -11.41 9.18
N ARG A 406 -29.54 -12.43 10.03
CA ARG A 406 -28.50 -13.43 9.81
C ARG A 406 -28.81 -14.28 8.59
N VAL A 407 -27.90 -14.24 7.64
CA VAL A 407 -28.00 -15.06 6.44
C VAL A 407 -27.79 -16.53 6.82
N THR A 408 -28.72 -17.39 6.43
CA THR A 408 -28.48 -18.84 6.48
C THR A 408 -27.25 -19.15 5.64
N LYS A 409 -26.26 -19.86 6.19
CA LYS A 409 -25.01 -20.18 5.48
C LYS A 409 -25.09 -21.57 4.84
N PRO A 410 -25.61 -21.73 3.61
CA PRO A 410 -25.54 -23.01 2.92
C PRO A 410 -24.08 -23.37 2.66
N GLU A 411 -23.81 -24.68 2.59
CA GLU A 411 -22.51 -25.15 2.13
C GLU A 411 -22.32 -24.74 0.65
N PRO A 412 -21.09 -24.37 0.24
CA PRO A 412 -20.83 -23.99 -1.14
C PRO A 412 -21.15 -25.15 -2.08
N SER A 413 -21.83 -24.87 -3.19
CA SER A 413 -21.98 -25.85 -4.27
C SER A 413 -20.70 -25.86 -5.13
N ARG A 414 -20.43 -27.00 -5.74
CA ARG A 414 -19.39 -27.15 -6.76
C ARG A 414 -20.07 -27.16 -8.11
N ASN A 415 -19.72 -26.20 -8.96
CA ASN A 415 -20.32 -26.06 -10.27
C ASN A 415 -19.21 -26.04 -11.31
N SER A 416 -19.31 -26.90 -12.33
CA SER A 416 -18.38 -26.85 -13.45
C SER A 416 -18.51 -25.52 -14.21
N ILE A 417 -17.43 -25.12 -14.89
CA ILE A 417 -17.47 -23.94 -15.75
C ILE A 417 -18.50 -24.12 -16.87
N ASP A 418 -18.67 -25.34 -17.39
CA ASP A 418 -19.71 -25.63 -18.38
C ASP A 418 -21.13 -25.44 -17.83
N ASP A 419 -21.42 -25.91 -16.61
CA ASP A 419 -22.73 -25.71 -15.98
C ASP A 419 -23.06 -24.23 -15.80
N ILE A 420 -22.09 -23.45 -15.30
CA ILE A 420 -22.23 -22.00 -15.14
C ILE A 420 -22.50 -21.36 -16.51
N ALA A 421 -21.76 -21.77 -17.54
CA ALA A 421 -21.94 -21.25 -18.89
C ALA A 421 -23.32 -21.60 -19.48
N ARG A 422 -23.85 -22.81 -19.24
CA ARG A 422 -25.20 -23.21 -19.66
C ARG A 422 -26.30 -22.40 -18.98
N VAL A 423 -26.12 -22.06 -17.70
CA VAL A 423 -27.07 -21.20 -16.96
C VAL A 423 -27.04 -19.77 -17.51
N MET A 424 -25.85 -19.27 -17.89
CA MET A 424 -25.70 -17.97 -18.57
C MET A 424 -26.41 -17.95 -19.93
N ASP A 425 -26.28 -19.02 -20.72
CA ASP A 425 -26.94 -19.14 -22.03
C ASP A 425 -28.48 -19.09 -21.94
N ARG A 426 -29.04 -19.39 -20.75
CA ARG A 426 -30.49 -19.31 -20.46
C ARG A 426 -30.94 -17.91 -19.98
N ASN A 427 -30.08 -16.90 -20.02
CA ASN A 427 -30.34 -15.54 -19.52
C ASN A 427 -30.72 -15.45 -18.03
N MET A 428 -30.40 -16.47 -17.23
CA MET A 428 -30.70 -16.51 -15.79
C MET A 428 -29.52 -16.08 -14.92
N PHE A 429 -28.46 -15.51 -15.50
CA PHE A 429 -27.23 -15.19 -14.80
C PHE A 429 -26.71 -13.80 -15.15
N LEU A 430 -26.82 -12.87 -14.21
CA LEU A 430 -26.36 -11.49 -14.34
C LEU A 430 -24.93 -11.36 -13.81
N VAL A 431 -23.95 -11.48 -14.72
CA VAL A 431 -22.52 -11.40 -14.40
C VAL A 431 -22.12 -10.02 -13.88
N ARG A 432 -22.82 -8.98 -14.36
CA ARG A 432 -22.51 -7.58 -14.05
C ARG A 432 -23.78 -6.85 -13.62
N PRO A 433 -24.15 -6.92 -12.34
CA PRO A 433 -25.16 -6.05 -11.75
C PRO A 433 -24.71 -4.58 -11.68
N SER A 434 -25.65 -3.66 -11.50
CA SER A 434 -25.46 -2.19 -11.61
C SER A 434 -24.51 -1.58 -10.58
N TYR A 435 -24.34 -2.25 -9.44
CA TYR A 435 -23.42 -1.90 -8.37
C TYR A 435 -21.98 -2.40 -8.60
N GLN A 436 -21.76 -3.33 -9.54
CA GLN A 436 -20.44 -3.85 -9.85
C GLN A 436 -19.58 -2.84 -10.62
N ARG A 437 -18.25 -3.01 -10.53
CA ARG A 437 -17.30 -2.22 -11.31
C ARG A 437 -17.14 -2.72 -12.75
N MET A 438 -16.59 -1.85 -13.59
CA MET A 438 -16.13 -2.21 -14.94
C MET A 438 -15.00 -3.24 -14.90
N GLU A 439 -14.76 -3.91 -16.04
CA GLU A 439 -13.63 -4.83 -16.18
C GLU A 439 -12.29 -4.09 -16.16
N VAL A 440 -11.44 -4.43 -15.19
CA VAL A 440 -10.15 -3.76 -14.93
C VAL A 440 -8.95 -4.71 -15.00
N ILE A 441 -9.18 -6.01 -15.16
CA ILE A 441 -8.11 -7.01 -15.17
C ILE A 441 -7.20 -6.85 -16.39
N ASN A 442 -5.89 -7.02 -16.17
CA ASN A 442 -4.91 -7.04 -17.24
C ASN A 442 -4.67 -8.48 -17.75
N ILE A 443 -4.15 -8.62 -18.97
CA ILE A 443 -3.94 -9.93 -19.62
C ILE A 443 -3.02 -10.84 -18.79
N SER A 444 -1.99 -10.30 -18.12
CA SER A 444 -1.07 -11.12 -17.31
C SER A 444 -1.76 -11.73 -16.09
N LYS A 445 -2.59 -10.96 -15.37
CA LYS A 445 -3.38 -11.47 -14.23
C LYS A 445 -4.45 -12.43 -14.70
N ALA A 446 -5.12 -12.12 -15.81
CA ALA A 446 -6.09 -12.99 -16.45
C ALA A 446 -5.46 -14.35 -16.83
N SER A 447 -4.26 -14.33 -17.42
CA SER A 447 -3.50 -15.54 -17.78
C SER A 447 -3.12 -16.37 -16.55
N SER A 448 -2.81 -15.72 -15.42
CA SER A 448 -2.52 -16.43 -14.16
C SER A 448 -3.74 -17.16 -13.59
N ILE A 449 -4.96 -16.65 -13.81
CA ILE A 449 -6.20 -17.35 -13.41
C ILE A 449 -6.41 -18.58 -14.29
N ILE A 450 -6.25 -18.45 -15.61
CA ILE A 450 -6.37 -19.59 -16.53
C ILE A 450 -5.31 -20.66 -16.24
N GLU A 451 -4.07 -20.25 -15.94
CA GLU A 451 -3.02 -21.19 -15.54
C GLU A 451 -3.40 -21.95 -14.27
N SER A 452 -4.04 -21.30 -13.30
CA SER A 452 -4.51 -21.99 -12.09
C SER A 452 -5.59 -23.03 -12.37
N ILE A 453 -6.50 -22.75 -13.32
CA ILE A 453 -7.53 -23.70 -13.76
C ILE A 453 -6.89 -24.90 -14.44
N LEU A 454 -5.96 -24.68 -15.37
CA LEU A 454 -5.25 -25.75 -16.07
C LEU A 454 -4.39 -26.65 -15.16
N LEU A 455 -4.04 -26.12 -13.98
CA LEU A 455 -3.26 -26.80 -12.95
C LEU A 455 -4.14 -27.38 -11.82
N ASP A 456 -5.46 -27.38 -11.96
CA ASP A 456 -6.42 -27.87 -10.94
C ASP A 456 -6.28 -27.19 -9.56
N ILE A 457 -5.81 -25.95 -9.53
CA ILE A 457 -5.73 -25.16 -8.30
C ILE A 457 -7.08 -24.51 -8.02
N SER A 458 -7.68 -24.89 -6.89
CA SER A 458 -8.93 -24.27 -6.42
C SER A 458 -8.83 -22.74 -6.37
N LEU A 459 -9.82 -22.09 -6.99
CA LEU A 459 -9.96 -20.64 -6.97
C LEU A 459 -10.80 -20.18 -5.76
N PRO A 460 -10.66 -18.92 -5.31
CA PRO A 460 -11.53 -18.39 -4.27
C PRO A 460 -13.00 -18.43 -4.72
N PRO A 461 -13.95 -18.65 -3.79
CA PRO A 461 -15.35 -18.87 -4.12
C PRO A 461 -16.00 -17.67 -4.82
N ILE A 462 -17.02 -17.93 -5.62
CA ILE A 462 -17.89 -16.95 -6.27
C ILE A 462 -19.13 -16.78 -5.41
N PHE A 463 -19.51 -15.54 -5.13
CA PHE A 463 -20.71 -15.23 -4.35
C PHE A 463 -21.82 -14.79 -5.29
N ILE A 464 -22.95 -15.49 -5.26
CA ILE A 464 -24.13 -15.17 -6.08
C ILE A 464 -25.34 -14.89 -5.20
N TYR A 465 -26.15 -13.93 -5.64
CA TYR A 465 -27.47 -13.65 -5.07
C TYR A 465 -28.55 -14.19 -6.00
N LYS A 466 -29.38 -15.11 -5.53
CA LYS A 466 -30.46 -15.68 -6.32
C LYS A 466 -31.78 -15.01 -5.97
N ARG A 467 -32.31 -14.26 -6.93
CA ARG A 467 -33.58 -13.53 -6.80
C ARG A 467 -34.79 -14.46 -6.87
N LYS A 468 -35.94 -13.97 -6.42
CA LYS A 468 -37.24 -14.68 -6.51
C LYS A 468 -37.68 -14.95 -7.96
N ASP A 469 -37.26 -14.13 -8.92
CA ASP A 469 -37.51 -14.35 -10.36
C ASP A 469 -36.60 -15.43 -10.97
N GLY A 470 -35.71 -16.01 -10.18
CA GLY A 470 -34.78 -17.07 -10.57
C GLY A 470 -33.44 -16.57 -11.10
N VAL A 471 -33.25 -15.26 -11.30
CA VAL A 471 -32.00 -14.71 -11.83
C VAL A 471 -30.91 -14.70 -10.75
N SER A 472 -29.72 -15.19 -11.10
CA SER A 472 -28.53 -15.20 -10.26
C SER A 472 -27.64 -13.99 -10.55
N GLU A 473 -27.47 -13.10 -9.59
CA GLU A 473 -26.60 -11.92 -9.68
C GLU A 473 -25.23 -12.18 -9.05
N VAL A 474 -24.14 -11.78 -9.71
CA VAL A 474 -22.80 -11.93 -9.13
C VAL A 474 -22.51 -10.82 -8.13
N ILE A 475 -22.30 -11.20 -6.87
CA ILE A 475 -21.86 -10.30 -5.79
C ILE A 475 -20.33 -10.19 -5.76
N ASP A 476 -19.61 -11.30 -5.83
CA ASP A 476 -18.13 -11.31 -5.88
C ASP A 476 -17.62 -12.43 -6.79
N GLY A 477 -16.45 -12.22 -7.39
CA GLY A 477 -15.88 -13.15 -8.37
C GLY A 477 -16.12 -12.78 -9.84
N GLN A 478 -16.77 -11.64 -10.11
CA GLN A 478 -17.04 -11.14 -11.47
C GLN A 478 -15.78 -11.17 -12.36
N GLN A 479 -14.63 -10.67 -11.89
CA GLN A 479 -13.42 -10.62 -12.72
C GLN A 479 -12.87 -12.01 -13.06
N ARG A 480 -13.07 -13.01 -12.17
CA ARG A 480 -12.71 -14.41 -12.43
C ARG A 480 -13.63 -14.98 -13.52
N LEU A 481 -14.94 -14.80 -13.39
CA LEU A 481 -15.91 -15.25 -14.38
C LEU A 481 -15.69 -14.59 -15.75
N LEU A 482 -15.53 -13.26 -15.80
CA LEU A 482 -15.25 -12.55 -17.05
C LEU A 482 -13.93 -12.99 -17.71
N THR A 483 -12.91 -13.35 -16.91
CA THR A 483 -11.66 -13.89 -17.44
C THR A 483 -11.86 -15.24 -18.12
N ILE A 484 -12.59 -16.14 -17.46
CA ILE A 484 -12.89 -17.48 -17.98
C ILE A 484 -13.72 -17.37 -19.25
N LEU A 485 -14.81 -16.62 -19.20
CA LEU A 485 -15.68 -16.37 -20.37
C LEU A 485 -14.91 -15.67 -21.50
N GLY A 486 -14.09 -14.68 -21.16
CA GLY A 486 -13.25 -13.95 -22.10
C GLY A 486 -12.24 -14.85 -22.78
N PHE A 487 -11.60 -15.78 -22.06
CA PHE A 487 -10.66 -16.73 -22.65
C PHE A 487 -11.36 -17.73 -23.59
N ILE A 488 -12.49 -18.30 -23.16
CA ILE A 488 -13.31 -19.23 -23.96
C ILE A 488 -13.97 -18.52 -25.16
N GLY A 489 -14.17 -17.20 -25.08
CA GLY A 489 -14.85 -16.40 -26.09
C GLY A 489 -16.37 -16.43 -25.99
N LYS A 490 -16.93 -16.83 -24.83
CA LYS A 490 -18.38 -16.78 -24.58
C LYS A 490 -18.86 -15.36 -24.32
N LYS A 491 -20.07 -15.06 -24.82
CA LYS A 491 -20.79 -13.81 -24.56
C LYS A 491 -21.61 -13.93 -23.28
N TYR A 492 -21.96 -12.80 -22.68
CA TYR A 492 -22.85 -12.72 -21.54
C TYR A 492 -23.85 -11.58 -21.73
N MET A 493 -24.98 -11.62 -21.02
CA MET A 493 -26.00 -10.56 -21.05
C MET A 493 -25.64 -9.45 -20.05
N ASP A 494 -25.80 -8.20 -20.46
CA ASP A 494 -25.73 -7.05 -19.56
C ASP A 494 -27.09 -6.73 -18.91
N GLU A 495 -27.10 -5.75 -18.01
CA GLU A 495 -28.31 -5.29 -17.30
C GLU A 495 -29.40 -4.74 -18.22
N SER A 496 -29.04 -4.31 -19.42
CA SER A 496 -29.96 -3.76 -20.42
C SER A 496 -30.48 -4.83 -21.38
N GLY A 497 -30.12 -6.10 -21.16
CA GLY A 497 -30.51 -7.23 -22.00
C GLY A 497 -29.71 -7.33 -23.31
N HIS A 498 -28.58 -6.62 -23.44
CA HIS A 498 -27.72 -6.71 -24.62
C HIS A 498 -26.64 -7.77 -24.42
N GLN A 499 -26.36 -8.53 -25.48
CA GLN A 499 -25.20 -9.42 -25.48
C GLN A 499 -23.90 -8.63 -25.57
N CYS A 500 -23.04 -8.86 -24.58
CA CYS A 500 -21.73 -8.25 -24.43
C CYS A 500 -20.63 -9.31 -24.42
N THR A 501 -19.41 -8.90 -24.77
CA THR A 501 -18.20 -9.69 -24.60
C THR A 501 -17.35 -9.13 -23.46
N SER A 502 -16.45 -9.94 -22.89
CA SER A 502 -15.38 -9.43 -22.04
C SER A 502 -14.49 -8.47 -22.83
N LYS A 503 -13.89 -7.50 -22.14
CA LYS A 503 -12.88 -6.59 -22.70
C LYS A 503 -11.71 -7.35 -23.34
N ASN A 504 -11.34 -8.48 -22.75
CA ASN A 504 -10.23 -9.31 -23.22
C ASN A 504 -10.72 -10.54 -23.98
N SER A 505 -11.82 -10.46 -24.74
CA SER A 505 -12.37 -11.61 -25.46
C SER A 505 -11.33 -12.25 -26.40
N GLY A 506 -11.11 -13.55 -26.28
CA GLY A 506 -10.19 -14.35 -27.09
C GLY A 506 -8.70 -14.04 -26.86
N PHE A 507 -8.31 -13.55 -25.68
CA PHE A 507 -6.93 -13.19 -25.40
C PHE A 507 -5.97 -14.39 -25.42
N ALA A 508 -4.72 -14.16 -25.83
CA ALA A 508 -3.66 -15.13 -25.74
C ALA A 508 -2.97 -15.10 -24.37
N LEU A 509 -2.63 -16.27 -23.83
CA LEU A 509 -1.97 -16.40 -22.52
C LEU A 509 -0.60 -15.71 -22.51
N LYS A 510 -0.29 -14.97 -21.44
CA LYS A 510 0.96 -14.23 -21.33
C LYS A 510 1.50 -14.23 -19.89
N GLY A 511 2.79 -14.49 -19.77
CA GLY A 511 3.51 -14.41 -18.50
C GLY A 511 3.22 -15.60 -17.58
N LEU A 512 2.94 -16.77 -18.16
CA LEU A 512 2.78 -18.03 -17.43
C LEU A 512 4.10 -18.40 -16.74
N LYS A 513 4.01 -18.87 -15.49
CA LYS A 513 5.17 -19.20 -14.66
C LYS A 513 5.58 -20.66 -14.81
N ILE A 514 4.59 -21.55 -14.82
CA ILE A 514 4.75 -23.01 -14.81
C ILE A 514 4.53 -23.52 -16.23
N LEU A 515 3.37 -23.20 -16.82
CA LEU A 515 2.98 -23.67 -18.16
C LEU A 515 3.55 -22.75 -19.25
N LYS A 516 4.88 -22.51 -19.21
CA LYS A 516 5.54 -21.53 -20.10
C LYS A 516 5.33 -21.82 -21.59
N HIS A 517 5.18 -23.10 -21.96
CA HIS A 517 4.94 -23.55 -23.33
C HIS A 517 3.57 -23.13 -23.89
N LEU A 518 2.60 -22.82 -23.03
CA LEU A 518 1.28 -22.30 -23.41
C LEU A 518 1.24 -20.78 -23.60
N ASN A 519 2.36 -20.07 -23.37
CA ASN A 519 2.42 -18.64 -23.66
C ASN A 519 2.13 -18.38 -25.15
N ASN A 520 1.39 -17.30 -25.40
CA ASN A 520 0.87 -16.86 -26.69
C ASN A 520 -0.18 -17.80 -27.33
N LYS A 521 -0.71 -18.78 -26.60
CA LYS A 521 -1.82 -19.64 -27.06
C LYS A 521 -3.16 -19.06 -26.64
N THR A 522 -4.16 -19.20 -27.50
CA THR A 522 -5.58 -18.90 -27.25
C THR A 522 -6.37 -20.18 -26.96
N TYR A 523 -7.60 -20.05 -26.46
CA TYR A 523 -8.47 -21.20 -26.24
C TYR A 523 -8.67 -22.05 -27.51
N ASN A 524 -8.81 -21.41 -28.68
CA ASN A 524 -8.98 -22.12 -29.94
C ASN A 524 -7.72 -22.88 -30.39
N ASP A 525 -6.53 -22.38 -30.02
CA ASP A 525 -5.27 -23.05 -30.33
C ASP A 525 -5.13 -24.39 -29.61
N PHE A 526 -5.79 -24.56 -28.45
CA PHE A 526 -5.77 -25.81 -27.69
C PHE A 526 -6.35 -26.97 -28.50
N LYS A 527 -7.38 -26.74 -29.32
CA LYS A 527 -7.96 -27.79 -30.17
C LYS A 527 -6.94 -28.44 -31.11
N ASN A 528 -5.97 -27.67 -31.59
CA ASN A 528 -4.94 -28.15 -32.50
C ASN A 528 -3.71 -28.70 -31.78
N PHE A 529 -3.54 -28.37 -30.50
CA PHE A 529 -2.37 -28.72 -29.71
C PHE A 529 -2.65 -29.91 -28.78
N ASP A 530 -3.65 -29.76 -27.91
CA ASP A 530 -4.12 -30.75 -26.96
C ASP A 530 -5.59 -30.43 -26.58
N PRO A 531 -6.57 -31.14 -27.16
CA PRO A 531 -7.98 -30.95 -26.86
C PRO A 531 -8.32 -31.12 -25.38
N SER A 532 -7.57 -31.93 -24.62
CA SER A 532 -7.84 -32.19 -23.20
C SER A 532 -7.72 -30.92 -22.34
N LEU A 533 -6.96 -29.92 -22.80
CA LEU A 533 -6.85 -28.62 -22.11
C LEU A 533 -8.16 -27.82 -22.17
N GLN A 534 -8.97 -27.99 -23.21
CA GLN A 534 -10.30 -27.36 -23.27
C GLN A 534 -11.25 -28.03 -22.29
N ASP A 535 -11.25 -29.37 -22.28
CA ASP A 535 -12.08 -30.17 -21.38
C ASP A 535 -11.72 -29.85 -19.91
N LYS A 536 -10.43 -29.78 -19.57
CA LYS A 536 -9.97 -29.34 -18.24
C LYS A 536 -10.55 -27.99 -17.81
N ILE A 537 -10.61 -27.02 -18.72
CA ILE A 537 -11.19 -25.71 -18.40
C ILE A 537 -12.69 -25.81 -18.18
N LEU A 538 -13.41 -26.59 -18.98
CA LEU A 538 -14.86 -26.71 -18.88
C LEU A 538 -15.30 -27.52 -17.65
N ASP A 539 -14.55 -28.56 -17.31
CA ASP A 539 -14.83 -29.49 -16.22
C ASP A 539 -14.38 -28.95 -14.85
N PHE A 540 -13.50 -27.93 -14.82
CA PHE A 540 -13.00 -27.35 -13.58
C PHE A 540 -14.15 -26.83 -12.71
N GLU A 541 -14.18 -27.28 -11.45
CA GLU A 541 -15.22 -26.94 -10.48
C GLU A 541 -14.93 -25.63 -9.76
N LEU A 542 -15.87 -24.68 -9.87
CA LEU A 542 -15.88 -23.44 -9.09
C LEU A 542 -16.73 -23.62 -7.84
N PHE A 543 -16.20 -23.20 -6.68
CA PHE A 543 -17.00 -23.08 -5.46
C PHE A 543 -17.94 -21.87 -5.58
N VAL A 544 -19.25 -22.13 -5.54
CA VAL A 544 -20.29 -21.11 -5.61
C VAL A 544 -21.03 -21.05 -4.27
N VAL A 545 -21.01 -19.86 -3.66
CA VAL A 545 -21.80 -19.55 -2.46
C VAL A 545 -23.07 -18.85 -2.92
N GLU A 546 -24.18 -19.58 -2.90
CA GLU A 546 -25.50 -19.06 -3.28
C GLU A 546 -26.25 -18.51 -2.06
N ILE A 547 -26.63 -17.23 -2.13
CA ILE A 547 -27.51 -16.58 -1.15
C ILE A 547 -28.88 -16.44 -1.79
N GLN A 548 -29.86 -17.17 -1.29
CA GLN A 548 -31.23 -17.17 -1.83
C GLN A 548 -32.08 -16.09 -1.16
N GLU A 549 -32.70 -15.23 -1.97
CA GLU A 549 -33.65 -14.20 -1.52
C GLU A 549 -34.86 -14.82 -0.80
N SER A 550 -35.31 -16.00 -1.23
CA SER A 550 -36.44 -16.70 -0.60
C SER A 550 -36.17 -17.09 0.85
N LEU A 551 -34.92 -17.38 1.20
CA LEU A 551 -34.49 -17.71 2.56
C LEU A 551 -34.07 -16.47 3.35
N ASN A 552 -33.71 -15.38 2.67
CA ASN A 552 -33.13 -14.17 3.27
C ASN A 552 -33.75 -12.92 2.62
N PRO A 553 -35.03 -12.60 2.89
CA PRO A 553 -35.75 -11.53 2.21
C PRO A 553 -35.18 -10.12 2.48
N ASP A 554 -34.58 -9.91 3.66
CA ASP A 554 -34.00 -8.62 4.06
C ASP A 554 -32.52 -8.47 3.67
N PHE A 555 -31.97 -9.45 2.94
CA PHE A 555 -30.57 -9.43 2.54
C PHE A 555 -30.29 -8.38 1.46
N ASN A 556 -29.30 -7.52 1.70
CA ASN A 556 -28.85 -6.53 0.74
C ASN A 556 -27.56 -6.99 0.01
N PRO A 557 -27.62 -7.36 -1.29
CA PRO A 557 -26.45 -7.80 -2.04
C PRO A 557 -25.38 -6.72 -2.22
N VAL A 558 -25.77 -5.44 -2.24
CA VAL A 558 -24.86 -4.30 -2.35
C VAL A 558 -24.02 -4.16 -1.09
N ASP A 559 -24.61 -4.33 0.09
CA ASP A 559 -23.89 -4.26 1.36
C ASP A 559 -22.83 -5.37 1.44
N LEU A 560 -23.18 -6.61 1.05
CA LEU A 560 -22.19 -7.69 0.98
C LEU A 560 -21.07 -7.41 -0.03
N PHE A 561 -21.41 -6.92 -1.23
CA PHE A 561 -20.41 -6.54 -2.22
C PHE A 561 -19.40 -5.53 -1.66
N VAL A 562 -19.89 -4.47 -1.01
CA VAL A 562 -19.05 -3.47 -0.36
C VAL A 562 -18.26 -4.07 0.79
N ARG A 563 -18.84 -4.96 1.62
CA ARG A 563 -18.12 -5.62 2.74
C ARG A 563 -16.94 -6.45 2.26
N LEU A 564 -17.14 -7.23 1.20
CA LEU A 564 -16.10 -8.07 0.60
C LEU A 564 -14.99 -7.24 -0.05
N ASN A 565 -15.34 -6.11 -0.66
CA ASN A 565 -14.43 -5.37 -1.54
C ASN A 565 -13.92 -4.02 -1.02
N ASN A 566 -14.42 -3.51 0.11
CA ASN A 566 -14.01 -2.22 0.69
C ASN A 566 -12.71 -2.33 1.50
N LYS A 567 -11.78 -1.39 1.28
CA LYS A 567 -10.42 -1.38 1.86
C LYS A 567 -9.76 -2.77 1.82
N PRO A 568 -9.64 -3.43 0.65
CA PRO A 568 -8.80 -4.60 0.60
C PRO A 568 -7.38 -4.06 0.79
N TYR A 569 -6.63 -4.67 1.69
CA TYR A 569 -5.22 -4.35 1.88
C TYR A 569 -4.46 -5.34 0.98
N PRO A 570 -4.35 -5.15 -0.35
CA PRO A 570 -3.62 -6.11 -1.17
C PRO A 570 -2.14 -6.11 -0.77
N ILE A 571 -1.46 -7.22 -1.06
CA ILE A 571 0.00 -7.28 -1.02
C ILE A 571 0.52 -6.28 -2.05
N ARG A 572 1.46 -5.42 -1.63
CA ARG A 572 2.06 -4.43 -2.54
C ARG A 572 3.00 -5.15 -3.51
N GLU A 573 2.80 -4.91 -4.80
CA GLU A 573 3.72 -5.42 -5.83
C GLU A 573 5.11 -4.77 -5.65
N ASN A 574 6.17 -5.54 -5.91
CA ASN A 574 7.56 -5.10 -5.74
C ASN A 574 7.90 -4.55 -4.35
N SER A 575 7.28 -5.10 -3.30
CA SER A 575 7.63 -4.82 -1.90
C SER A 575 8.05 -6.07 -1.16
N PHE A 576 8.59 -5.91 0.05
CA PHE A 576 8.97 -7.03 0.90
C PHE A 576 7.77 -7.93 1.27
N GLU A 577 6.56 -7.38 1.36
CA GLU A 577 5.34 -8.20 1.57
C GLU A 577 5.18 -9.26 0.47
N MET A 578 5.52 -8.90 -0.79
CA MET A 578 5.48 -9.82 -1.92
C MET A 578 6.71 -10.73 -1.92
N TRP A 579 7.92 -10.17 -1.76
CA TRP A 579 9.15 -10.96 -1.79
C TRP A 579 9.17 -12.05 -0.72
N ASN A 580 8.69 -11.73 0.48
CA ASN A 580 8.57 -12.66 1.58
C ASN A 580 7.73 -13.92 1.25
N SER A 581 6.83 -13.83 0.26
CA SER A 581 5.96 -14.96 -0.10
C SER A 581 6.56 -15.93 -1.09
N TRP A 582 7.65 -15.59 -1.79
CA TRP A 582 8.23 -16.47 -2.80
C TRP A 582 9.75 -16.56 -2.75
N VAL A 583 10.45 -15.62 -2.09
CA VAL A 583 11.91 -15.63 -1.93
C VAL A 583 12.37 -16.81 -1.05
N ASP A 584 13.61 -17.24 -1.26
CA ASP A 584 14.27 -18.31 -0.51
C ASP A 584 14.22 -18.02 0.99
N ARG A 585 13.83 -19.03 1.76
CA ARG A 585 13.61 -18.91 3.21
C ARG A 585 14.87 -18.45 3.93
N ASN A 586 16.05 -18.95 3.57
CA ASN A 586 17.32 -18.59 4.20
C ASN A 586 17.63 -17.10 4.01
N ILE A 587 17.37 -16.55 2.81
CA ILE A 587 17.57 -15.12 2.53
C ILE A 587 16.64 -14.28 3.40
N ILE A 588 15.35 -14.65 3.47
CA ILE A 588 14.35 -13.95 4.28
C ILE A 588 14.70 -13.99 5.77
N GLU A 589 15.06 -15.17 6.28
CA GLU A 589 15.47 -15.34 7.68
C GLU A 589 16.74 -14.55 7.99
N THR A 590 17.76 -14.60 7.13
CA THR A 590 19.00 -13.82 7.31
C THR A 590 18.73 -12.31 7.35
N ILE A 591 17.86 -11.79 6.47
CA ILE A 591 17.47 -10.37 6.48
C ILE A 591 16.78 -10.01 7.79
N ARG A 592 15.86 -10.85 8.27
CA ARG A 592 15.13 -10.61 9.53
C ARG A 592 16.05 -10.67 10.76
N GLU A 593 16.90 -11.69 10.84
CA GLU A 593 17.88 -11.83 11.93
C GLU A 593 18.82 -10.62 12.02
N ASN A 594 19.27 -10.10 10.88
CA ASN A 594 20.10 -8.90 10.84
C ASN A 594 19.31 -7.63 11.19
N LEU A 595 18.05 -7.57 10.76
CA LEU A 595 17.16 -6.47 11.09
C LEU A 595 16.92 -6.39 12.60
N ASP A 596 16.60 -7.52 13.22
CA ASP A 596 16.29 -7.62 14.65
C ASP A 596 17.44 -7.16 15.55
N LYS A 597 18.70 -7.29 15.10
CA LYS A 597 19.88 -6.78 15.84
C LYS A 597 19.88 -5.26 16.03
N HIS A 598 19.25 -4.51 15.12
CA HIS A 598 19.30 -3.04 15.09
C HIS A 598 17.89 -2.40 15.02
N ARG A 599 16.84 -3.19 15.29
CA ARG A 599 15.43 -2.81 15.12
C ARG A 599 15.05 -1.54 15.90
N GLU A 600 15.60 -1.41 17.11
CA GLU A 600 15.25 -0.35 18.07
C GLU A 600 15.73 1.04 17.69
N TRP A 601 16.76 1.17 16.83
CA TRP A 601 17.39 2.46 16.59
C TRP A 601 17.64 2.80 15.13
N PHE A 602 17.86 1.84 14.24
CA PHE A 602 18.37 2.13 12.89
C PHE A 602 17.27 2.44 11.89
N TYR A 603 16.16 1.71 11.88
CA TYR A 603 15.25 1.67 10.72
C TYR A 603 14.26 2.85 10.61
N ILE A 604 13.48 2.87 9.52
CA ILE A 604 12.49 3.93 9.22
C ILE A 604 11.41 3.99 10.28
N LYS A 605 10.92 2.81 10.70
CA LYS A 605 9.81 2.69 11.62
C LYS A 605 10.28 2.04 12.90
N LEU A 606 10.27 2.82 13.97
CA LEU A 606 10.40 2.31 15.33
C LEU A 606 8.99 2.02 15.82
N VAL A 607 8.61 0.75 15.86
CA VAL A 607 7.28 0.31 16.32
C VAL A 607 7.22 0.55 17.82
N LYS A 608 6.54 1.61 18.25
CA LYS A 608 6.45 2.02 19.66
C LYS A 608 5.18 1.49 20.32
N SER A 609 4.14 1.23 19.53
CA SER A 609 2.85 0.74 19.98
C SER A 609 2.36 -0.43 19.12
N ARG A 610 1.52 -1.30 19.70
CA ARG A 610 0.80 -2.36 18.96
C ARG A 610 -0.08 -1.81 17.83
N ASN A 611 -0.42 -0.52 17.87
CA ASN A 611 -1.21 0.15 16.83
C ASN A 611 -0.34 0.67 15.66
N ASP A 612 0.99 0.61 15.78
CA ASP A 612 1.89 1.02 14.70
C ASP A 612 1.87 -0.01 13.57
N ARG A 613 1.19 0.34 12.48
CA ARG A 613 1.03 -0.51 11.29
C ARG A 613 2.34 -0.74 10.55
N ASP A 614 3.03 -1.85 10.79
CA ASP A 614 4.23 -2.19 10.02
C ASP A 614 3.88 -3.06 8.80
N ARG A 615 4.17 -2.53 7.60
CA ARG A 615 4.01 -3.27 6.33
C ARG A 615 5.31 -3.92 5.87
N MET A 616 6.17 -4.29 6.82
CA MET A 616 7.53 -4.76 6.56
C MET A 616 8.39 -3.68 5.88
N GLU A 617 8.18 -2.41 6.28
CA GLU A 617 8.87 -1.27 5.67
C GLU A 617 10.38 -1.29 5.99
N ASN A 618 10.74 -1.84 7.16
CA ASN A 618 12.12 -1.97 7.61
C ASN A 618 12.86 -3.07 6.84
N GLU A 619 12.21 -4.22 6.63
CA GLU A 619 12.72 -5.33 5.81
C GLU A 619 12.88 -4.90 4.35
N GLU A 620 11.94 -4.10 3.83
CA GLU A 620 12.03 -3.53 2.49
C GLU A 620 13.21 -2.56 2.36
N LEU A 621 13.46 -1.72 3.37
CA LEU A 621 14.64 -0.86 3.40
C LEU A 621 15.92 -1.70 3.41
N TYR A 622 16.03 -2.70 4.28
CA TYR A 622 17.21 -3.54 4.38
C TYR A 622 17.51 -4.25 3.05
N THR A 623 16.46 -4.79 2.42
CA THR A 623 16.57 -5.43 1.09
C THR A 623 17.00 -4.43 0.02
N SER A 624 16.52 -3.19 0.08
CA SER A 624 16.95 -2.12 -0.83
C SER A 624 18.43 -1.77 -0.64
N LEU A 625 18.92 -1.71 0.60
CA LEU A 625 20.35 -1.52 0.88
C LEU A 625 21.20 -2.70 0.38
N ALA A 626 20.73 -3.93 0.55
CA ALA A 626 21.40 -5.12 0.02
C ALA A 626 21.45 -5.11 -1.51
N TYR A 627 20.40 -4.63 -2.18
CA TYR A 627 20.37 -4.42 -3.62
C TYR A 627 21.40 -3.36 -4.07
N LEU A 628 21.45 -2.20 -3.41
CA LEU A 628 22.44 -1.16 -3.71
C LEU A 628 23.86 -1.69 -3.57
N GLN A 629 24.12 -2.45 -2.51
CA GLN A 629 25.40 -3.10 -2.30
C GLN A 629 25.74 -4.12 -3.39
N TYR A 630 24.77 -4.91 -3.83
CA TYR A 630 24.94 -5.86 -4.93
C TYR A 630 25.29 -5.14 -6.24
N GLN A 631 24.59 -4.05 -6.57
CA GLN A 631 24.88 -3.27 -7.77
C GLN A 631 26.25 -2.59 -7.70
N HIS A 632 26.64 -2.09 -6.52
CA HIS A 632 27.96 -1.53 -6.30
C HIS A 632 29.10 -2.55 -6.53
N LEU A 633 28.89 -3.81 -6.16
CA LEU A 633 29.84 -4.89 -6.42
C LEU A 633 29.99 -5.18 -7.94
N LYS A 634 28.94 -4.94 -8.73
CA LYS A 634 28.97 -5.08 -10.20
C LYS A 634 29.58 -3.86 -10.90
N SER A 635 29.26 -2.65 -10.43
CA SER A 635 29.69 -1.40 -11.03
C SER A 635 29.91 -0.36 -9.93
N LYS A 636 31.11 0.21 -9.87
CA LYS A 636 31.41 1.30 -8.92
C LYS A 636 30.70 2.62 -9.26
N ASP A 637 30.18 2.74 -10.47
CA ASP A 637 29.39 3.89 -10.93
C ASP A 637 27.99 3.88 -10.30
N ALA A 638 27.77 4.80 -9.36
CA ALA A 638 26.54 4.91 -8.60
C ALA A 638 25.35 5.49 -9.40
N ASP A 639 25.61 6.26 -10.46
CA ASP A 639 24.56 6.86 -11.29
C ASP A 639 23.72 5.81 -12.03
N LYS A 640 24.23 4.58 -12.16
CA LYS A 640 23.51 3.45 -12.77
C LYS A 640 22.37 2.90 -11.91
N TYR A 641 22.41 3.10 -10.60
CA TYR A 641 21.45 2.47 -9.67
C TYR A 641 20.86 3.44 -8.62
N LEU A 642 21.45 4.63 -8.46
CA LEU A 642 20.91 5.75 -7.67
C LEU A 642 20.64 6.95 -8.57
N TYR A 643 19.38 7.39 -8.62
CA TYR A 643 18.96 8.58 -9.34
C TYR A 643 18.91 9.78 -8.40
N ILE A 644 19.83 10.70 -8.61
CA ILE A 644 19.92 11.98 -7.89
C ILE A 644 19.38 13.08 -8.81
N TYR A 645 18.36 13.83 -8.37
CA TYR A 645 17.70 14.86 -9.17
C TYR A 645 17.13 15.99 -8.31
N ASN A 646 16.93 17.16 -8.91
CA ASN A 646 16.34 18.33 -8.27
C ASN A 646 14.79 18.28 -8.33
N ARG A 647 14.12 18.55 -7.21
CA ARG A 647 12.66 18.77 -7.15
C ARG A 647 12.30 19.68 -5.98
N ASN A 648 11.47 20.71 -6.23
CA ASN A 648 11.04 21.70 -5.23
C ASN A 648 12.22 22.35 -4.49
N ASP A 649 13.21 22.85 -5.23
CA ASP A 649 14.43 23.51 -4.72
C ASP A 649 15.35 22.65 -3.82
N GLY A 650 15.14 21.32 -3.78
CA GLY A 650 15.97 20.37 -3.04
C GLY A 650 16.45 19.17 -3.85
N ILE A 651 17.53 18.53 -3.38
CA ILE A 651 18.06 17.28 -3.95
C ILE A 651 17.24 16.09 -3.44
N ASN A 652 16.78 15.28 -4.39
CA ASN A 652 16.05 14.05 -4.14
C ASN A 652 16.88 12.87 -4.63
N VAL A 653 16.99 11.85 -3.78
CA VAL A 653 17.66 10.59 -4.11
C VAL A 653 16.62 9.49 -4.12
N ARG A 654 16.53 8.79 -5.25
CA ARG A 654 15.72 7.57 -5.38
C ARG A 654 16.57 6.47 -5.96
N MET A 655 16.33 5.25 -5.52
CA MET A 655 16.75 4.08 -6.28
C MET A 655 15.97 4.02 -7.60
N GLY A 656 16.44 3.21 -8.54
CA GLY A 656 15.69 2.84 -9.74
C GLY A 656 14.35 2.16 -9.46
N SER A 657 13.86 1.42 -10.44
CA SER A 657 12.57 0.75 -10.28
C SER A 657 12.67 -0.36 -9.23
N SER A 658 11.75 -0.40 -8.25
CA SER A 658 11.63 -1.54 -7.32
C SER A 658 11.45 -2.89 -8.05
N HIS A 659 11.02 -2.84 -9.32
CA HIS A 659 10.96 -4.00 -10.20
C HIS A 659 12.34 -4.62 -10.48
N GLU A 660 13.43 -3.85 -10.42
CA GLU A 660 14.80 -4.35 -10.56
C GLU A 660 15.19 -5.24 -9.38
N ILE A 661 14.77 -4.89 -8.15
CA ILE A 661 14.95 -5.76 -6.98
C ILE A 661 14.18 -7.07 -7.20
N THR A 662 12.94 -7.00 -7.66
CA THR A 662 12.15 -8.19 -7.98
C THR A 662 12.86 -9.08 -9.00
N ARG A 663 13.43 -8.51 -10.08
CA ARG A 663 14.21 -9.28 -11.08
C ARG A 663 15.46 -9.90 -10.48
N LEU A 664 16.20 -9.17 -9.64
CA LEU A 664 17.37 -9.72 -8.96
C LEU A 664 16.98 -10.89 -8.05
N LEU A 665 15.92 -10.72 -7.25
CA LEU A 665 15.45 -11.77 -6.35
C LEU A 665 14.91 -12.99 -7.11
N GLN A 666 14.41 -12.80 -8.35
CA GLN A 666 14.07 -13.89 -9.25
C GLN A 666 15.32 -14.62 -9.75
N SER A 667 16.37 -13.90 -10.20
CA SER A 667 17.59 -14.53 -10.70
C SER A 667 18.41 -15.21 -9.60
N VAL A 668 18.31 -14.77 -8.35
CA VAL A 668 18.86 -15.47 -7.16
C VAL A 668 18.40 -16.94 -7.07
N PHE A 669 17.25 -17.29 -7.66
CA PHE A 669 16.79 -18.68 -7.73
C PHE A 669 17.35 -19.49 -8.87
N GLU A 670 17.68 -18.83 -9.97
CA GLU A 670 18.10 -19.48 -11.21
C GLU A 670 19.62 -19.69 -11.20
N GLU A 671 20.36 -18.80 -10.54
CA GLU A 671 21.82 -18.73 -10.57
C GLU A 671 22.44 -18.74 -9.16
N GLU A 672 23.17 -19.80 -8.80
CA GLU A 672 23.85 -19.94 -7.50
C GLU A 672 24.93 -18.87 -7.26
N GLU A 673 25.58 -18.40 -8.32
CA GLU A 673 26.55 -17.30 -8.24
C GLU A 673 25.87 -16.00 -7.79
N VAL A 674 24.70 -15.69 -8.36
CA VAL A 674 23.91 -14.51 -7.99
C VAL A 674 23.45 -14.61 -6.53
N LYS A 675 23.00 -15.80 -6.09
CA LYS A 675 22.63 -16.07 -4.69
C LYS A 675 23.78 -15.80 -3.74
N THR A 676 24.96 -16.34 -4.04
CA THR A 676 26.17 -16.17 -3.21
C THR A 676 26.58 -14.70 -3.12
N ASN A 677 26.58 -14.00 -4.25
CA ASN A 677 26.89 -12.57 -4.30
C ASN A 677 25.86 -11.72 -3.55
N PHE A 678 24.56 -12.06 -3.62
CA PHE A 678 23.53 -11.35 -2.86
C PHE A 678 23.63 -11.58 -1.35
N LEU A 679 23.93 -12.81 -0.91
CA LEU A 679 24.22 -13.11 0.50
C LEU A 679 25.46 -12.34 1.00
N LYS A 680 26.49 -12.18 0.16
CA LYS A 680 27.64 -11.32 0.47
C LYS A 680 27.23 -9.85 0.62
N SER A 681 26.33 -9.37 -0.23
CA SER A 681 25.78 -8.02 -0.13
C SER A 681 25.00 -7.80 1.17
N ILE A 682 24.21 -8.79 1.62
CA ILE A 682 23.53 -8.76 2.92
C ILE A 682 24.54 -8.60 4.08
N LYS A 683 25.65 -9.35 4.05
CA LYS A 683 26.73 -9.21 5.05
C LYS A 683 27.40 -7.82 5.01
N ASN A 684 27.54 -7.24 3.82
CA ASN A 684 28.12 -5.90 3.66
C ASN A 684 27.20 -4.79 4.18
N VAL A 685 25.87 -4.97 4.16
CA VAL A 685 24.94 -4.04 4.84
C VAL A 685 25.21 -3.98 6.34
N GLU A 686 25.52 -5.11 7.00
CA GLU A 686 25.94 -5.09 8.41
C GLU A 686 27.23 -4.29 8.64
N SER A 687 28.18 -4.34 7.70
CA SER A 687 29.38 -3.51 7.76
C SER A 687 29.02 -2.02 7.69
N PHE A 688 28.09 -1.66 6.81
CA PHE A 688 27.55 -0.30 6.73
C PHE A 688 26.87 0.14 8.03
N VAL A 689 25.99 -0.68 8.62
CA VAL A 689 25.33 -0.36 9.90
C VAL A 689 26.36 -0.18 11.03
N LYS A 690 27.41 -1.01 11.06
CA LYS A 690 28.53 -0.85 12.01
C LYS A 690 29.26 0.48 11.85
N LYS A 691 29.54 0.93 10.62
CA LYS A 691 30.13 2.25 10.36
C LYS A 691 29.25 3.36 10.90
N VAL A 692 27.94 3.31 10.63
CA VAL A 692 26.97 4.28 11.15
C VAL A 692 27.01 4.31 12.68
N LYS A 693 26.95 3.13 13.34
CA LYS A 693 27.01 3.02 14.79
C LYS A 693 28.27 3.68 15.38
N LEU A 694 29.44 3.45 14.77
CA LEU A 694 30.70 4.06 15.19
C LEU A 694 30.72 5.58 15.05
N ILE A 695 30.12 6.11 13.98
CA ILE A 695 30.06 7.56 13.71
C ILE A 695 29.11 8.25 14.69
N LEU A 696 27.98 7.63 15.02
CA LEU A 696 27.01 8.23 15.93
C LEU A 696 27.52 8.29 17.38
N LEU A 697 28.32 7.31 17.82
CA LEU A 697 28.91 7.26 19.16
C LEU A 697 30.11 8.20 19.29
N ASP A 698 29.86 9.42 19.76
CA ASP A 698 30.85 10.48 19.96
C ASP A 698 31.19 10.77 21.43
N ARG A 699 30.46 10.18 22.36
CA ARG A 699 30.65 10.32 23.80
C ARG A 699 30.26 9.04 24.54
N ASP A 700 30.66 8.96 25.80
CA ASP A 700 30.20 7.91 26.68
C ASP A 700 28.70 8.05 26.95
N VAL A 701 28.00 6.91 26.92
CA VAL A 701 26.57 6.81 27.19
C VAL A 701 26.42 5.88 28.39
N GLU A 702 26.08 6.46 29.53
CA GLU A 702 25.78 5.71 30.74
C GLU A 702 24.42 5.01 30.60
N GLY A 703 24.35 3.73 30.93
CA GLY A 703 23.13 2.92 30.82
C GLY A 703 23.38 1.54 30.21
N GLY A 704 22.32 0.76 30.09
CA GLY A 704 22.33 -0.54 29.43
C GLY A 704 22.15 -0.41 27.91
N LYS A 705 21.80 -1.54 27.28
CA LYS A 705 21.56 -1.61 25.84
C LYS A 705 20.42 -0.68 25.40
N GLU A 706 19.37 -0.54 26.21
CA GLU A 706 18.18 0.25 25.88
C GLU A 706 18.49 1.75 25.80
N GLU A 707 19.23 2.30 26.75
CA GLU A 707 19.67 3.70 26.71
C GLU A 707 20.59 3.97 25.52
N LEU A 708 21.46 3.00 25.22
CA LEU A 708 22.37 3.10 24.09
C LEU A 708 21.63 3.06 22.74
N ASP A 709 20.65 2.16 22.58
CA ASP A 709 19.82 2.09 21.37
C ASP A 709 18.97 3.37 21.22
N LYS A 710 18.43 3.89 22.32
CA LYS A 710 17.73 5.19 22.32
C LYS A 710 18.65 6.33 21.88
N PHE A 711 19.87 6.39 22.42
CA PHE A 711 20.88 7.38 22.02
C PHE A 711 21.17 7.31 20.52
N PHE A 712 21.42 6.13 19.97
CA PHE A 712 21.64 5.97 18.53
C PHE A 712 20.42 6.42 17.72
N GLY A 713 19.22 6.11 18.20
CA GLY A 713 17.97 6.53 17.57
C GLY A 713 17.86 8.05 17.48
N ASP A 714 18.14 8.74 18.57
CA ASP A 714 18.08 10.19 18.68
C ASP A 714 19.17 10.89 17.85
N GLU A 715 20.41 10.40 17.88
CA GLU A 715 21.51 10.93 17.08
C GLU A 715 21.26 10.77 15.57
N LEU A 716 20.76 9.61 15.14
CA LEU A 716 20.38 9.39 13.74
C LEU A 716 19.22 10.30 13.32
N ASN A 717 18.25 10.53 14.22
CA ASN A 717 17.15 11.47 13.97
C ASN A 717 17.66 12.91 13.85
N LEU A 718 18.61 13.32 14.69
CA LEU A 718 19.24 14.65 14.64
C LEU A 718 19.97 14.86 13.31
N LEU A 719 20.77 13.87 12.89
CA LEU A 719 21.48 13.89 11.61
C LEU A 719 20.50 14.09 10.45
N PHE A 720 19.46 13.25 10.38
CA PHE A 720 18.49 13.35 9.30
C PHE A 720 17.63 14.61 9.41
N LYS A 721 17.18 15.04 10.60
CA LYS A 721 16.40 16.28 10.77
C LYS A 721 17.17 17.52 10.32
N ALA A 722 18.50 17.49 10.41
CA ALA A 722 19.40 18.54 9.94
C ALA A 722 19.01 19.93 10.46
N GLN A 723 18.73 20.02 11.77
CA GLN A 723 18.32 21.24 12.49
C GLN A 723 16.99 21.89 12.03
N LYS A 724 16.26 21.30 11.07
CA LYS A 724 14.98 21.84 10.60
C LYS A 724 13.90 21.69 11.67
N GLN A 725 13.25 22.79 12.07
CA GLN A 725 12.14 22.75 13.01
C GLN A 725 10.86 22.27 12.30
N VAL A 726 10.50 21.00 12.50
CA VAL A 726 9.31 20.38 11.90
C VAL A 726 8.37 19.91 13.00
N ARG A 727 7.06 20.13 12.84
CA ARG A 727 6.03 19.66 13.79
C ARG A 727 6.04 18.14 13.97
N SER A 728 6.43 17.39 12.93
CA SER A 728 6.56 15.94 12.95
C SER A 728 7.72 15.54 12.04
N PHE A 729 8.59 14.65 12.53
CA PHE A 729 9.71 14.10 11.77
C PHE A 729 9.53 12.59 11.60
N ARG A 730 9.78 12.12 10.37
CA ARG A 730 9.84 10.69 10.05
C ARG A 730 11.06 10.46 9.16
N ARG A 731 11.81 9.41 9.45
CA ARG A 731 12.92 8.96 8.60
C ARG A 731 12.38 8.49 7.25
N THR A 732 13.13 8.73 6.18
CA THR A 732 12.74 8.32 4.82
C THR A 732 13.77 7.38 4.22
N LYS A 733 13.37 6.53 3.26
CA LYS A 733 14.32 5.67 2.53
C LYS A 733 15.45 6.47 1.87
N GLN A 734 15.13 7.66 1.37
CA GLN A 734 16.10 8.59 0.78
C GLN A 734 17.25 8.91 1.75
N ASP A 735 16.95 9.14 3.03
CA ASP A 735 17.96 9.46 4.03
C ASP A 735 18.97 8.31 4.19
N PHE A 736 18.49 7.06 4.19
CA PHE A 736 19.34 5.87 4.25
C PHE A 736 20.13 5.63 2.98
N TYR A 737 19.53 5.84 1.81
CA TYR A 737 20.23 5.69 0.53
C TYR A 737 21.37 6.68 0.40
N LEU A 738 21.15 7.92 0.84
CA LEU A 738 22.18 8.94 0.89
C LEU A 738 23.28 8.59 1.89
N LEU A 739 22.91 8.19 3.12
CA LEU A 739 23.89 7.80 4.14
C LEU A 739 24.73 6.60 3.67
N TRP A 740 24.11 5.63 3.01
CA TRP A 740 24.81 4.51 2.38
C TRP A 740 25.73 4.98 1.26
N TYR A 741 25.27 5.88 0.39
CA TYR A 741 26.08 6.41 -0.72
C TYR A 741 27.36 7.08 -0.22
N LEU A 742 27.27 7.85 0.86
CA LEU A 742 28.40 8.53 1.50
C LEU A 742 29.37 7.55 2.20
N LEU A 743 28.86 6.57 2.94
CA LEU A 743 29.70 5.75 3.84
C LEU A 743 30.15 4.41 3.25
N ASN A 744 29.52 3.96 2.16
CA ASN A 744 29.85 2.67 1.56
C ASN A 744 31.32 2.61 1.07
N PRO A 745 31.88 3.62 0.38
CA PRO A 745 33.27 3.58 -0.11
C PRO A 745 34.34 3.55 0.98
N LEU A 746 34.05 4.08 2.17
CA LEU A 746 35.02 4.22 3.26
C LEU A 746 35.28 2.86 3.92
N ASN A 747 36.52 2.54 4.28
CA ASN A 747 36.80 1.32 5.06
C ASN A 747 36.45 1.52 6.56
N LEU A 748 36.41 0.42 7.33
CA LEU A 748 36.05 0.48 8.75
C LEU A 748 37.08 1.20 9.63
N GLU A 749 38.39 1.07 9.35
CA GLU A 749 39.47 1.68 10.13
C GLU A 749 39.53 3.21 9.92
N MET A 750 39.33 3.70 8.69
CA MET A 750 39.13 5.11 8.37
C MET A 750 37.99 5.69 9.20
N VAL A 751 36.86 4.97 9.24
CA VAL A 751 35.70 5.41 10.00
C VAL A 751 35.99 5.44 11.50
N LYS A 752 36.65 4.42 12.06
CA LYS A 752 37.01 4.39 13.49
C LYS A 752 37.89 5.57 13.87
N PHE A 753 38.94 5.84 13.08
CA PHE A 753 39.92 6.87 13.39
C PHE A 753 39.34 8.28 13.21
N HIS A 754 38.60 8.53 12.13
CA HIS A 754 38.07 9.86 11.77
C HIS A 754 36.59 10.07 12.15
N ARG A 755 36.01 9.23 13.02
CA ARG A 755 34.55 9.21 13.29
C ARG A 755 33.94 10.58 13.64
N LEU A 756 34.65 11.39 14.41
CA LEU A 756 34.17 12.72 14.84
C LEU A 756 34.14 13.71 13.68
N SER A 757 35.19 13.74 12.86
CA SER A 757 35.26 14.58 11.66
C SER A 757 34.24 14.15 10.62
N ILE A 758 34.07 12.82 10.42
CA ILE A 758 33.04 12.28 9.54
C ILE A 758 31.64 12.67 10.03
N LYS A 759 31.35 12.60 11.33
CA LYS A 759 30.06 13.02 11.89
C LYS A 759 29.75 14.49 11.56
N GLN A 760 30.72 15.38 11.72
CA GLN A 760 30.58 16.80 11.40
C GLN A 760 30.35 17.04 9.90
N ASP A 761 31.13 16.37 9.03
CA ASP A 761 30.97 16.48 7.58
C ASP A 761 29.58 16.00 7.13
N LEU A 762 29.10 14.87 7.67
CA LEU A 762 27.75 14.37 7.41
C LEU A 762 26.68 15.38 7.85
N GLN A 763 26.80 15.96 9.04
CA GLN A 763 25.87 16.99 9.52
C GLN A 763 25.80 18.19 8.57
N ASN A 764 26.96 18.64 8.07
CA ASN A 764 27.03 19.74 7.10
C ASN A 764 26.38 19.38 5.75
N ILE A 765 26.61 18.16 5.25
CA ILE A 765 25.99 17.69 4.00
C ILE A 765 24.46 17.63 4.15
N PHE A 766 23.95 17.02 5.23
CA PHE A 766 22.51 16.93 5.49
C PHE A 766 21.86 18.30 5.74
N TYR A 767 22.58 19.23 6.38
CA TYR A 767 22.13 20.60 6.58
C TYR A 767 21.95 21.34 5.25
N ASN A 768 22.96 21.29 4.38
CA ASN A 768 22.92 21.90 3.05
C ASN A 768 21.79 21.32 2.19
N LEU A 769 21.51 20.03 2.32
CA LEU A 769 20.43 19.38 1.57
C LEU A 769 19.02 19.86 1.95
N ARG A 770 18.82 20.36 3.18
CA ARG A 770 17.49 20.60 3.76
C ARG A 770 17.16 22.06 4.06
N ASN A 771 18.17 22.93 4.14
CA ASN A 771 18.03 24.32 4.59
C ASN A 771 18.54 25.38 3.60
N THR A 772 19.11 25.02 2.46
CA THR A 772 19.60 26.02 1.48
C THR A 772 18.45 26.62 0.66
N SER A 773 18.41 27.96 0.58
CA SER A 773 17.43 28.76 -0.17
C SER A 773 17.84 29.04 -1.63
N GLU A 774 19.13 28.88 -1.94
CA GLU A 774 19.66 28.89 -3.30
C GLU A 774 19.59 27.49 -3.89
N SER A 775 19.28 27.38 -5.18
CA SER A 775 19.06 26.09 -5.86
C SER A 775 20.34 25.23 -5.85
N LEU A 776 20.55 24.44 -4.80
CA LEU A 776 21.60 23.42 -4.73
C LEU A 776 21.43 22.48 -5.92
N THR A 777 22.27 22.59 -6.94
CA THR A 777 22.18 21.77 -8.16
C THR A 777 22.68 20.36 -7.90
N LYS A 778 22.21 19.39 -8.70
CA LYS A 778 22.72 18.01 -8.70
C LYS A 778 24.24 17.98 -8.74
N ASP A 779 24.84 18.73 -9.65
CA ASP A 779 26.29 18.69 -9.91
C ASP A 779 27.09 19.21 -8.71
N LEU A 780 26.65 20.30 -8.09
CA LEU A 780 27.28 20.83 -6.89
C LEU A 780 27.18 19.84 -5.71
N PHE A 781 26.04 19.17 -5.58
CA PHE A 781 25.88 18.13 -4.57
C PHE A 781 26.79 16.93 -4.83
N VAL A 782 26.87 16.44 -6.07
CA VAL A 782 27.75 15.32 -6.45
C VAL A 782 29.22 15.68 -6.20
N SER A 783 29.65 16.90 -6.54
CA SER A 783 30.99 17.41 -6.23
C SER A 783 31.31 17.34 -4.74
N LYS A 784 30.40 17.81 -3.88
CA LYS A 784 30.59 17.73 -2.41
C LYS A 784 30.71 16.30 -1.89
N VAL A 785 29.99 15.35 -2.50
CA VAL A 785 30.12 13.93 -2.15
C VAL A 785 31.46 13.38 -2.61
N GLN A 786 31.94 13.78 -3.78
CA GLN A 786 33.26 13.41 -4.27
C GLN A 786 34.37 13.95 -3.36
N ASP A 787 34.31 15.22 -2.97
CA ASP A 787 35.26 15.82 -2.01
C ASP A 787 35.29 15.05 -0.68
N PHE A 788 34.11 14.64 -0.19
CA PHE A 788 34.00 13.80 1.01
C PHE A 788 34.65 12.43 0.82
N HIS A 789 34.44 11.76 -0.32
CA HIS A 789 35.07 10.47 -0.60
C HIS A 789 36.58 10.58 -0.77
N GLU A 790 37.08 11.63 -1.43
CA GLU A 790 38.51 11.88 -1.62
C GLU A 790 39.20 12.17 -0.28
N LYS A 791 38.58 12.97 0.59
CA LYS A 791 39.08 13.26 1.94
C LYS A 791 39.30 12.00 2.78
N TYR A 792 38.49 10.96 2.59
CA TYR A 792 38.57 9.70 3.35
C TYR A 792 38.94 8.49 2.48
N ALA A 793 39.59 8.72 1.34
CA ALA A 793 40.06 7.66 0.46
C ALA A 793 41.31 6.95 1.01
N ILE A 794 41.49 5.70 0.60
CA ILE A 794 42.72 4.95 0.86
C ILE A 794 43.63 5.13 -0.35
N ASN A 795 44.88 5.52 -0.12
CA ASN A 795 45.87 5.54 -1.19
C ASN A 795 46.22 4.11 -1.62
N PRO A 796 46.29 3.82 -2.93
CA PRO A 796 46.78 2.54 -3.41
C PRO A 796 48.25 2.36 -2.99
N ARG A 797 48.65 1.13 -2.61
CA ARG A 797 50.03 0.79 -2.28
C ARG A 797 50.81 0.49 -3.57
N GLU A 798 51.45 1.50 -4.13
CA GLU A 798 52.20 1.42 -5.39
C GLU A 798 53.72 1.51 -5.16
N THR A 799 54.14 2.19 -4.10
CA THR A 799 55.54 2.48 -3.77
C THR A 799 56.25 1.21 -3.27
N LYS A 800 57.29 0.79 -4.00
CA LYS A 800 58.20 -0.29 -3.61
C LYS A 800 59.62 0.27 -3.54
N LEU A 801 60.24 0.18 -2.36
CA LEU A 801 61.64 0.57 -2.18
C LEU A 801 62.57 -0.44 -2.85
N SER A 802 63.51 0.06 -3.64
CA SER A 802 64.69 -0.68 -4.10
C SER A 802 65.62 -1.04 -2.94
N GLU A 803 66.55 -1.99 -3.15
CA GLU A 803 67.52 -2.37 -2.12
C GLU A 803 68.41 -1.20 -1.66
N ALA A 804 68.74 -0.28 -2.56
CA ALA A 804 69.49 0.93 -2.23
C ALA A 804 68.68 1.89 -1.33
N GLU A 805 67.41 2.10 -1.65
CA GLU A 805 66.52 2.97 -0.85
C GLU A 805 66.20 2.35 0.52
N LYS A 806 66.08 1.02 0.59
CA LYS A 806 65.97 0.32 1.88
C LYS A 806 67.21 0.58 2.75
N PHE A 807 68.40 0.56 2.16
CA PHE A 807 69.64 0.88 2.90
C PHE A 807 69.66 2.29 3.45
N GLU A 808 69.32 3.28 2.62
CA GLU A 808 69.29 4.68 3.03
C GLU A 808 68.27 4.92 4.12
N LYS A 809 67.08 4.31 3.98
CA LYS A 809 66.02 4.41 4.98
C LYS A 809 66.40 3.74 6.30
N LEU A 810 67.06 2.58 6.25
CA LEU A 810 67.55 1.86 7.44
C LEU A 810 68.63 2.66 8.18
N LYS A 811 69.56 3.26 7.43
CA LYS A 811 70.57 4.17 7.99
C LYS A 811 69.93 5.41 8.60
N GLY A 812 68.94 6.01 7.92
CA GLY A 812 68.16 7.13 8.45
C GLY A 812 67.41 6.78 9.74
N GLN A 813 67.03 5.51 9.93
CA GLN A 813 66.46 4.98 11.16
C GLN A 813 67.50 4.58 12.22
N GLY A 814 68.79 4.84 11.99
CA GLY A 814 69.87 4.49 12.92
C GLY A 814 70.11 2.99 13.05
N ASN A 815 69.85 2.20 12.00
CA ASN A 815 69.95 0.73 11.98
C ASN A 815 69.15 0.08 13.12
N ARG A 816 67.95 0.61 13.37
CA ARG A 816 67.01 0.07 14.36
C ARG A 816 65.66 -0.18 13.71
N CYS A 817 65.02 -1.25 14.15
CA CYS A 817 63.64 -1.54 13.81
C CYS A 817 62.72 -0.47 14.38
N ALA A 818 61.90 0.14 13.53
CA ALA A 818 61.05 1.26 13.93
C ALA A 818 59.94 0.87 14.94
N ILE A 819 59.59 -0.42 15.05
CA ILE A 819 58.60 -0.93 16.01
C ILE A 819 59.24 -1.32 17.35
N SER A 820 60.24 -2.22 17.35
CA SER A 820 60.82 -2.79 18.57
C SER A 820 62.04 -2.04 19.12
N GLY A 821 62.63 -1.12 18.35
CA GLY A 821 63.87 -0.43 18.69
C GLY A 821 65.13 -1.30 18.67
N ALA A 822 64.99 -2.61 18.41
CA ALA A 822 66.11 -3.54 18.31
C ALA A 822 67.00 -3.23 17.08
N PRO A 823 68.31 -3.54 17.13
CA PRO A 823 69.19 -3.40 15.97
C PRO A 823 68.65 -4.16 14.76
N LEU A 824 68.79 -3.58 13.57
CA LEU A 824 68.29 -4.14 12.31
C LEU A 824 69.29 -3.87 11.18
N PHE A 825 69.60 -4.90 10.40
CA PHE A 825 70.56 -4.84 9.30
C PHE A 825 69.94 -5.36 7.99
N ILE A 826 70.53 -5.00 6.84
CA ILE A 826 70.01 -5.40 5.51
C ILE A 826 69.94 -6.92 5.29
N GLY A 827 70.80 -7.69 5.96
CA GLY A 827 70.81 -9.14 5.87
C GLY A 827 69.74 -9.84 6.71
N ASP A 828 69.00 -9.10 7.54
CA ASP A 828 67.93 -9.64 8.38
C ASP A 828 66.61 -9.78 7.61
N ASP A 829 65.68 -10.56 8.15
CA ASP A 829 64.31 -10.66 7.62
C ASP A 829 63.52 -9.36 7.91
N ILE A 830 63.52 -8.45 6.93
CA ILE A 830 62.95 -7.10 7.00
C ILE A 830 61.63 -6.96 6.22
N GLU A 831 60.67 -6.26 6.81
CA GLU A 831 59.42 -5.84 6.18
C GLU A 831 59.32 -4.30 6.13
N VAL A 832 58.86 -3.79 4.99
CA VAL A 832 58.57 -2.37 4.79
C VAL A 832 57.10 -2.12 5.12
N ASP A 833 56.85 -1.28 6.11
CA ASP A 833 55.52 -0.92 6.59
C ASP A 833 55.34 0.60 6.58
N HIS A 834 54.10 1.08 6.62
CA HIS A 834 53.83 2.51 6.73
C HIS A 834 53.92 2.97 8.19
N THR A 835 54.46 4.17 8.45
CA THR A 835 54.46 4.80 9.77
C THR A 835 53.03 5.17 10.18
N THR A 836 52.31 5.86 9.28
CA THR A 836 50.85 6.01 9.34
C THR A 836 50.21 5.02 8.39
N PRO A 837 49.44 4.03 8.88
CA PRO A 837 48.82 3.02 8.01
C PRO A 837 47.95 3.63 6.91
N LEU A 838 48.04 3.09 5.69
CA LEU A 838 47.17 3.49 4.57
C LEU A 838 45.68 3.33 4.94
N SER A 839 45.35 2.35 5.79
CA SER A 839 43.98 2.09 6.24
C SER A 839 43.36 3.21 7.07
N ILE A 840 44.16 4.17 7.58
CA ILE A 840 43.70 5.37 8.31
C ILE A 840 44.01 6.69 7.56
N GLY A 841 44.43 6.62 6.30
CA GLY A 841 44.65 7.79 5.43
C GLY A 841 46.12 8.19 5.28
N GLY A 842 47.07 7.31 5.63
CA GLY A 842 48.48 7.53 5.35
C GLY A 842 48.74 7.69 3.84
N LEU A 843 49.72 8.53 3.49
CA LEU A 843 50.19 8.67 2.11
C LEU A 843 51.07 7.46 1.75
N ASP A 844 50.91 6.93 0.54
CA ASP A 844 51.86 5.95 0.02
C ASP A 844 53.09 6.68 -0.55
N SER A 845 53.93 7.20 0.35
CA SER A 845 55.13 7.96 0.01
C SER A 845 56.34 7.41 0.74
N ILE A 846 57.55 7.64 0.19
CA ILE A 846 58.80 7.16 0.77
C ILE A 846 58.99 7.69 2.21
N GLU A 847 58.50 8.90 2.50
CA GLU A 847 58.55 9.52 3.82
C GLU A 847 57.73 8.74 4.85
N ASN A 848 56.55 8.24 4.46
CA ASN A 848 55.63 7.48 5.31
C ASN A 848 55.97 5.98 5.38
N LEU A 849 57.06 5.52 4.78
CA LEU A 849 57.55 4.15 4.92
C LEU A 849 58.58 4.02 6.06
N GLN A 850 58.64 2.84 6.67
CA GLN A 850 59.61 2.47 7.70
C GLN A 850 60.01 0.99 7.54
N ILE A 851 61.23 0.67 7.98
CA ILE A 851 61.77 -0.69 7.94
C ILE A 851 61.67 -1.32 9.34
N THR A 852 61.15 -2.53 9.37
CA THR A 852 60.83 -3.26 10.60
C THR A 852 61.24 -4.73 10.49
N HIS A 853 61.46 -5.41 11.61
CA HIS A 853 61.58 -6.87 11.60
C HIS A 853 60.24 -7.50 11.18
N SER A 854 60.29 -8.53 10.34
CA SER A 854 59.10 -9.28 9.89
C SER A 854 58.23 -9.77 11.07
N GLU A 855 58.85 -10.28 12.14
CA GLU A 855 58.11 -10.72 13.34
C GLU A 855 57.48 -9.57 14.14
N SER A 856 58.17 -8.43 14.23
CA SER A 856 57.68 -7.24 14.95
C SER A 856 56.49 -6.60 14.21
N ASN A 857 56.55 -6.57 12.88
CA ASN A 857 55.47 -6.08 12.03
C ASN A 857 54.22 -6.98 12.12
N ARG A 858 54.42 -8.30 12.10
CA ARG A 858 53.30 -9.25 12.27
C ARG A 858 52.69 -9.20 13.67
N LYS A 859 53.50 -8.95 14.71
CA LYS A 859 53.01 -8.74 16.09
C LYS A 859 52.26 -7.40 16.27
N LYS A 860 52.61 -6.35 15.51
CA LYS A 860 51.86 -5.07 15.47
C LYS A 860 50.42 -5.28 15.01
N GLY A 861 50.17 -6.19 14.07
CA GLY A 861 48.81 -6.56 13.64
C GLY A 861 47.96 -7.30 14.69
N ALA A 862 48.55 -7.75 15.81
CA ALA A 862 47.89 -8.60 16.80
C ALA A 862 47.51 -7.91 18.14
N LYS A 863 47.72 -6.60 18.29
CA LYS A 863 47.27 -5.88 19.50
C LYS A 863 46.61 -4.56 19.14
N PRO A 864 45.28 -4.40 19.29
CA PRO A 864 44.72 -3.07 19.41
C PRO A 864 45.31 -2.41 20.66
N PRO A 865 45.69 -1.12 20.63
CA PRO A 865 45.92 -0.37 21.85
C PRO A 865 44.59 -0.26 22.62
N PHE A 866 44.69 -0.31 23.94
CA PHE A 866 43.58 -0.23 24.89
C PHE A 866 42.64 0.93 24.63
#